data_AF-B8GDR0-F1
#
_entry.id   AF-B8GDR0-F1
#
_cell.length_a   1.000
_cell.length_b   1.000
_cell.length_c   1.000
_cell.angle_alpha   90.00
_cell.angle_beta   90.00
_cell.angle_gamma   90.00
#
_symmetry.space_group_name_H-M   'P 1'
#
loop_
_entity.id
_entity.type
_entity.pdbx_description
1 polymer ?
#
loop_
_entity_poly.entity_id
_entity_poly.type
_entity_poly.pdbx_seq_one_letter_code
_entity_poly.pdbx_strand_id
1 'polypeptide(L)'
;MRLRSLNLTIWILLGFILGALAGLFFGDLCSVLKPFSDAFIKIWQITILPSVVLSLIVGIGSLKRDSARAIAVKAGLVLLLFWAIGVGIFFSFQWAFPPREAASFFSAQDLTETVGFNIIDQFIPSNPFQSLSEGIIPATVLFCLFLGFALMMDDGSGPILSSLRILLGALTRMTSILSRTFPIGVFVITASTAGTMTFEGFLDLQVYLVSLAAATVLLGLVVLPLLITCFTTFRYRDILAASSRAVVLAFSTGSEFITLPLIIEGVRKLFEGPSGIPVSSGAGGNADRPDDLPQEDWTGEMQEQAPDWRDVRSYSEILVPVAYTFPLLGGITPFLFILFVAWLYQSPSDLMQQVQLIAVGIPTFFGSSKLSVVSLLNLMHLPADAYNLYISMGILRQCFVAALSCMSIFSFSTISIALITNRGRMRWRRMIPSVVLILLLTFIMIGGLKMGFALLLANTYHGNDQISQMDLPLDLNGARVDVGINTTVYSRVEDVPPLGPYDLGGGGEDVKQIRERGVLRVGYNSNNIPFVFFNGKGDLVGYDVQMAYDLARFVNVTRVEFVPITGATLADSLNSGYCDIVMSSVAVTPERLDEMKFTDSYVTVHMSFVVPDEQKAEFSKLENVKKMKGLRVAVFNNTALVKVAAQMLPGATIVPIDSEEEFFVEKKADALITTAEEGYTMTMQYPFYDVAIIEPNDSYQMMYGYAVAQNSSDTYLMSLNYWLKMEKDYGNLNEKYNYWILGKDAGLTEPRWSVVRNVLHWET
;
A
#
# COMPACT_ATOMS: atom_id res chain seq x y z
N MET A 1 40.97 11.02 28.42
CA MET A 1 40.88 10.51 27.03
C MET A 1 39.94 11.40 26.24
N ARG A 2 40.46 12.26 25.36
CA ARG A 2 39.64 13.05 24.43
C ARG A 2 39.14 12.10 23.33
N LEU A 3 37.89 11.67 23.42
CA LEU A 3 37.23 11.00 22.30
C LEU A 3 37.32 11.94 21.09
N ARG A 4 38.09 11.55 20.07
CA ARG A 4 38.12 12.23 18.77
C ARG A 4 36.67 12.43 18.35
N SER A 5 36.27 13.67 18.05
CA SER A 5 34.91 14.00 17.63
C SER A 5 34.54 13.13 16.42
N LEU A 6 33.74 12.09 16.65
CA LEU A 6 33.22 11.23 15.59
C LEU A 6 32.47 12.11 14.58
N ASN A 7 32.70 11.86 13.29
CA ASN A 7 32.02 12.56 12.21
C ASN A 7 30.50 12.38 12.35
N LEU A 8 29.69 13.42 12.08
CA LEU A 8 28.23 13.41 12.24
C LEU A 8 27.57 12.19 11.55
N THR A 9 28.12 11.78 10.40
CA THR A 9 27.69 10.58 9.67
C THR A 9 27.76 9.30 10.51
N ILE A 10 28.80 9.13 11.33
CA ILE A 10 28.96 7.94 12.19
C ILE A 10 27.91 7.93 13.30
N TRP A 11 27.61 9.09 13.88
CA TRP A 11 26.56 9.20 14.90
C TRP A 11 25.18 8.85 14.37
N ILE A 12 24.89 9.24 13.13
CA ILE A 12 23.61 8.95 12.49
C ILE A 12 23.50 7.45 12.18
N LEU A 13 24.57 6.85 11.66
CA LEU A 13 24.62 5.41 11.40
C LEU A 13 24.51 4.59 12.70
N LEU A 14 25.16 5.05 13.79
CA LEU A 14 24.98 4.48 15.12
C LEU A 14 23.54 4.62 15.61
N GLY A 15 22.91 5.78 15.43
CA GLY A 15 21.51 6.01 15.79
C GLY A 15 20.57 5.06 15.07
N PHE A 16 20.79 4.82 13.77
CA PHE A 16 20.02 3.85 12.98
C PHE A 16 20.19 2.42 13.50
N ILE A 17 21.44 1.94 13.67
CA ILE A 17 21.70 0.57 14.15
C ILE A 17 21.12 0.36 15.54
N LEU A 18 21.38 1.29 16.47
CA LEU A 18 20.86 1.20 17.83
C LEU A 18 19.34 1.28 17.86
N GLY A 19 18.73 2.08 16.99
CA GLY A 19 17.28 2.20 16.88
C GLY A 19 16.66 0.89 16.38
N ALA A 20 17.21 0.30 15.31
CA ALA A 20 16.76 -0.99 14.79
C ALA A 20 16.89 -2.10 15.83
N LEU A 21 18.03 -2.18 16.53
CA LEU A 21 18.24 -3.15 17.61
C LEU A 21 17.25 -2.94 18.75
N ALA A 22 17.00 -1.68 19.16
CA ALA A 22 16.04 -1.37 20.22
C ALA A 22 14.61 -1.75 19.82
N GLY A 23 14.18 -1.45 18.59
CA GLY A 23 12.87 -1.83 18.09
C GLY A 23 12.67 -3.34 18.05
N LEU A 24 13.64 -4.10 17.53
CA LEU A 24 13.59 -5.56 17.52
C LEU A 24 13.64 -6.19 18.93
N PHE A 25 14.35 -5.53 19.86
CA PHE A 25 14.51 -6.04 21.22
C PHE A 25 13.27 -5.79 22.09
N PHE A 26 12.71 -4.58 22.04
CA PHE A 26 11.60 -4.13 22.91
C PHE A 26 10.21 -4.24 22.28
N GLY A 27 10.08 -4.41 20.97
CA GLY A 27 8.80 -4.57 20.29
C GLY A 27 7.80 -3.44 20.58
N ASP A 28 6.60 -3.80 21.04
CA ASP A 28 5.48 -2.89 21.28
C ASP A 28 5.77 -1.73 22.24
N LEU A 29 6.72 -1.90 23.16
CA LEU A 29 7.14 -0.85 24.10
C LEU A 29 7.72 0.38 23.38
N CYS A 30 8.25 0.21 22.17
CA CYS A 30 8.74 1.31 21.35
C CYS A 30 7.61 2.21 20.79
N SER A 31 6.34 1.84 20.94
CA SER A 31 5.20 2.69 20.57
C SER A 31 5.19 4.04 21.31
N VAL A 32 5.74 4.10 22.52
CA VAL A 32 5.91 5.34 23.31
C VAL A 32 6.79 6.37 22.59
N LEU A 33 7.66 5.92 21.67
CA LEU A 33 8.53 6.79 20.87
C LEU A 33 7.81 7.44 19.69
N LYS A 34 6.61 6.99 19.31
CA LYS A 34 5.88 7.46 18.14
C LYS A 34 5.56 8.97 18.17
N PRO A 35 5.06 9.57 19.25
CA PRO A 35 4.83 11.03 19.30
C PRO A 35 6.11 11.85 19.09
N PHE A 36 7.25 11.33 19.55
CA PHE A 36 8.56 11.98 19.36
C PHE A 36 9.05 11.86 17.92
N SER A 37 8.81 10.72 17.27
CA SER A 37 9.04 10.53 15.83
C SER A 37 8.24 11.55 15.01
N ASP A 38 6.94 11.67 15.28
CA ASP A 38 6.05 12.60 14.56
C ASP A 38 6.45 14.06 14.78
N ALA A 39 6.79 14.43 16.03
CA ALA A 39 7.28 15.76 16.35
C ALA A 39 8.59 16.09 15.62
N PHE A 40 9.54 15.14 15.59
CA PHE A 40 10.80 15.31 14.87
C PHE A 40 10.57 15.57 13.39
N ILE A 41 9.73 14.77 12.73
CA ILE A 41 9.40 14.94 11.31
C ILE A 41 8.78 16.32 11.06
N LYS A 42 7.80 16.74 11.87
CA LYS A 42 7.13 18.04 11.73
C LYS A 42 8.08 19.22 11.90
N ILE A 43 8.98 19.19 12.88
CA ILE A 43 9.99 20.24 13.10
C ILE A 43 10.88 20.40 11.86
N TRP A 44 11.23 19.28 11.22
CA TRP A 44 12.02 19.29 10.00
C TRP A 44 11.26 19.81 8.79
N GLN A 45 9.97 19.52 8.65
CA GLN A 45 9.15 20.00 7.54
C GLN A 45 9.03 21.54 7.48
N ILE A 46 9.14 22.23 8.63
CA ILE A 46 9.06 23.71 8.72
C ILE A 46 10.10 24.40 7.84
N THR A 47 11.32 23.86 7.77
CA THR A 47 12.42 24.48 7.00
C THR A 47 12.46 24.00 5.55
N ILE A 48 12.00 22.77 5.29
CA ILE A 48 12.12 22.11 3.99
C ILE A 48 11.28 22.83 2.92
N LEU A 49 9.97 22.95 3.13
CA LEU A 49 9.05 23.45 2.11
C LEU A 49 9.38 24.90 1.68
N PRO A 50 9.64 25.86 2.60
CA PRO A 50 10.04 27.20 2.21
C PRO A 50 11.41 27.24 1.50
N SER A 51 12.35 26.36 1.88
CA SER A 51 13.68 26.30 1.24
C SER A 51 13.59 25.88 -0.21
N VAL A 52 12.72 24.91 -0.53
CA VAL A 52 12.52 24.42 -1.91
C VAL A 52 12.00 25.55 -2.80
N VAL A 53 10.93 26.23 -2.37
CA VAL A 53 10.33 27.38 -3.08
C VAL A 53 11.36 28.46 -3.36
N LEU A 54 12.08 28.90 -2.32
CA LEU A 54 13.08 29.96 -2.47
C LEU A 54 14.26 29.51 -3.33
N SER A 55 14.70 28.26 -3.21
CA SER A 55 15.81 27.73 -4.01
C SER A 55 15.49 27.71 -5.50
N LEU A 56 14.24 27.41 -5.89
CA LEU A 56 13.79 27.42 -7.27
C LEU A 56 13.75 28.83 -7.85
N ILE A 57 13.09 29.76 -7.13
CA ILE A 57 12.93 31.14 -7.57
C ILE A 57 14.31 31.81 -7.69
N VAL A 58 15.16 31.66 -6.67
CA VAL A 58 16.53 32.20 -6.66
C VAL A 58 17.40 31.51 -7.71
N GLY A 59 17.33 30.18 -7.83
CA GLY A 59 18.12 29.40 -8.76
C GLY A 59 17.89 29.84 -10.20
N ILE A 60 16.62 29.88 -10.65
CA ILE A 60 16.25 30.25 -12.02
C ILE A 60 16.41 31.76 -12.24
N GLY A 61 15.95 32.58 -11.29
CA GLY A 61 16.05 34.05 -11.38
C GLY A 61 17.48 34.57 -11.38
N SER A 62 18.46 33.77 -10.93
CA SER A 62 19.88 34.12 -10.96
C SER A 62 20.60 33.81 -12.28
N LEU A 63 19.94 33.12 -13.22
CA LEU A 63 20.57 32.71 -14.47
C LEU A 63 20.70 33.88 -15.44
N LYS A 64 21.80 33.92 -16.21
CA LYS A 64 21.92 34.84 -17.34
C LYS A 64 21.11 34.32 -18.52
N ARG A 65 20.43 35.21 -19.25
CA ARG A 65 19.56 34.89 -20.38
C ARG A 65 20.23 34.00 -21.44
N ASP A 66 21.51 34.25 -21.73
CA ASP A 66 22.28 33.50 -22.73
C ASP A 66 22.65 32.08 -22.29
N SER A 67 22.90 31.88 -20.98
CA SER A 67 23.22 30.56 -20.42
C SER A 67 21.98 29.74 -20.09
N ALA A 68 20.84 30.38 -19.79
CA ALA A 68 19.61 29.71 -19.36
C ALA A 68 19.10 28.69 -20.39
N ARG A 69 19.11 29.04 -21.69
CA ARG A 69 18.68 28.12 -22.77
C ARG A 69 19.60 26.90 -22.87
N ALA A 70 20.91 27.10 -22.77
CA ALA A 70 21.88 26.02 -22.84
C ALA A 70 21.78 25.08 -21.62
N ILE A 71 21.55 25.63 -20.43
CA ILE A 71 21.32 24.87 -19.20
C ILE A 71 20.04 24.06 -19.32
N ALA A 72 18.92 24.68 -19.70
CA ALA A 72 17.62 24.01 -19.82
C ALA A 72 17.66 22.84 -20.81
N VAL A 73 18.24 23.02 -21.99
CA VAL A 73 18.32 21.95 -23.01
C VAL A 73 19.25 20.83 -22.55
N LYS A 74 20.47 21.15 -22.09
CA LYS A 74 21.45 20.12 -21.69
C LYS A 74 20.98 19.35 -20.45
N ALA A 75 20.50 20.04 -19.42
CA ALA A 75 19.98 19.41 -18.21
C ALA A 75 18.69 18.62 -18.49
N GLY A 76 17.80 19.14 -19.34
CA GLY A 76 16.58 18.43 -19.77
C GLY A 76 16.88 17.12 -20.51
N LEU A 77 17.87 17.09 -21.39
CA LEU A 77 18.31 15.84 -22.05
C LEU A 77 18.87 14.82 -21.06
N VAL A 78 19.62 15.27 -20.04
CA VAL A 78 20.13 14.39 -18.98
C VAL A 78 18.96 13.84 -18.13
N LEU A 79 17.93 14.65 -17.85
CA LEU A 79 16.74 14.21 -17.12
C LEU A 79 15.98 13.13 -17.89
N LEU A 80 15.72 13.33 -19.19
CA LEU A 80 15.05 12.34 -20.04
C LEU A 80 15.84 11.02 -20.11
N LEU A 81 17.17 11.10 -20.17
CA LEU A 81 18.03 9.91 -20.12
C LEU A 81 17.90 9.16 -18.79
N PHE A 82 17.83 9.88 -17.66
CA PHE A 82 17.62 9.27 -16.35
C PHE A 82 16.26 8.59 -16.27
N TRP A 83 15.19 9.23 -16.73
CA TRP A 83 13.87 8.61 -16.76
C TRP A 83 13.85 7.34 -17.62
N ALA A 84 14.44 7.37 -18.81
CA ALA A 84 14.50 6.19 -19.67
C ALA A 84 15.24 5.02 -19.01
N ILE A 85 16.40 5.27 -18.39
CA ILE A 85 17.18 4.26 -17.68
C ILE A 85 16.42 3.73 -16.45
N GLY A 86 15.85 4.63 -15.66
CA GLY A 86 15.11 4.31 -14.44
C GLY A 86 13.89 3.44 -14.72
N VAL A 87 13.04 3.88 -15.65
CA VAL A 87 11.86 3.14 -16.10
C VAL A 87 12.28 1.78 -16.64
N GLY A 88 13.27 1.71 -17.54
CA GLY A 88 13.72 0.45 -18.12
C GLY A 88 14.19 -0.55 -17.06
N ILE A 89 14.94 -0.08 -16.04
CA ILE A 89 15.41 -0.95 -14.96
C ILE A 89 14.26 -1.32 -14.01
N PHE A 90 13.45 -0.39 -13.51
CA PHE A 90 12.35 -0.72 -12.60
C PHE A 90 11.35 -1.69 -13.23
N PHE A 91 11.02 -1.50 -14.52
CA PHE A 91 10.12 -2.40 -15.23
C PHE A 91 10.74 -3.77 -15.49
N SER A 92 12.07 -3.87 -15.65
CA SER A 92 12.71 -5.19 -15.80
C SER A 92 12.63 -6.06 -14.54
N PHE A 93 12.44 -5.47 -13.35
CA PHE A 93 12.28 -6.21 -12.10
C PHE A 93 10.98 -7.01 -12.04
N GLN A 94 9.98 -6.69 -12.86
CA GLN A 94 8.74 -7.49 -12.94
C GLN A 94 9.04 -8.97 -13.30
N TRP A 95 10.13 -9.21 -14.04
CA TRP A 95 10.56 -10.57 -14.41
C TRP A 95 11.23 -11.34 -13.27
N ALA A 96 11.59 -10.66 -12.17
CA ALA A 96 12.11 -11.30 -10.97
C ALA A 96 11.00 -11.91 -10.12
N PHE A 97 9.76 -11.46 -10.26
CA PHE A 97 8.68 -11.89 -9.40
C PHE A 97 8.13 -13.28 -9.82
N PRO A 98 8.04 -14.26 -8.89
CA PRO A 98 7.55 -15.60 -9.22
C PRO A 98 6.03 -15.62 -9.43
N PRO A 99 5.46 -16.51 -10.26
CA PRO A 99 4.00 -16.62 -10.41
C PRO A 99 3.34 -16.93 -9.07
N ARG A 100 2.20 -16.32 -8.78
CA ARG A 100 1.38 -16.56 -7.57
C ARG A 100 0.00 -17.08 -7.96
N GLU A 101 -0.70 -17.69 -7.01
CA GLU A 101 -2.15 -17.90 -6.98
C GLU A 101 -2.74 -16.96 -5.91
N ALA A 102 -3.83 -16.26 -6.24
CA ALA A 102 -4.15 -14.97 -5.62
C ALA A 102 -4.82 -15.09 -4.24
N ALA A 103 -4.70 -14.03 -3.44
CA ALA A 103 -5.52 -13.80 -2.25
C ALA A 103 -6.01 -12.35 -2.28
N SER A 104 -7.33 -12.16 -2.36
CA SER A 104 -8.00 -10.88 -2.23
C SER A 104 -8.68 -10.81 -0.87
N PHE A 105 -8.33 -9.80 -0.07
CA PHE A 105 -8.97 -9.51 1.22
C PHE A 105 -9.92 -8.33 1.06
N PHE A 106 -11.09 -8.43 1.70
CA PHE A 106 -12.04 -7.34 1.85
C PHE A 106 -11.44 -6.19 2.67
N SER A 107 -11.68 -4.94 2.25
CA SER A 107 -11.40 -3.75 3.06
C SER A 107 -12.58 -2.80 3.10
N ALA A 108 -12.84 -2.26 4.28
CA ALA A 108 -13.83 -1.21 4.51
C ALA A 108 -13.54 0.10 3.73
N GLN A 109 -12.40 0.23 3.05
CA GLN A 109 -12.09 1.39 2.18
C GLN A 109 -12.80 1.38 0.83
N ASP A 110 -13.32 0.23 0.37
CA ASP A 110 -14.13 0.14 -0.86
C ASP A 110 -15.47 0.89 -0.76
N LEU A 111 -15.83 1.34 0.45
CA LEU A 111 -17.00 2.14 0.75
C LEU A 111 -16.76 3.66 0.62
N THR A 112 -15.53 4.10 0.33
CA THR A 112 -15.21 5.54 0.21
C THR A 112 -15.13 5.99 -1.25
N GLU A 113 -15.91 7.03 -1.59
CA GLU A 113 -16.03 7.60 -2.93
C GLU A 113 -14.69 7.78 -3.65
N THR A 114 -14.63 7.32 -4.90
CA THR A 114 -13.52 7.58 -5.82
C THR A 114 -13.40 9.07 -6.07
N VAL A 115 -12.43 9.74 -5.45
CA VAL A 115 -12.11 11.13 -5.78
C VAL A 115 -11.58 11.18 -7.21
N GLY A 116 -12.38 11.74 -8.12
CA GLY A 116 -12.03 11.90 -9.52
C GLY A 116 -10.69 12.63 -9.68
N PHE A 117 -9.77 12.00 -10.41
CA PHE A 117 -8.45 12.54 -10.69
C PHE A 117 -8.51 13.63 -11.77
N ASN A 118 -8.58 14.91 -11.38
CA ASN A 118 -8.44 16.01 -12.33
C ASN A 118 -6.98 16.46 -12.44
N ILE A 119 -6.31 16.04 -13.52
CA ILE A 119 -4.90 16.38 -13.81
C ILE A 119 -4.69 17.89 -13.87
N ILE A 120 -5.67 18.65 -14.36
CA ILE A 120 -5.51 20.09 -14.57
C ILE A 120 -5.35 20.81 -13.23
N ASP A 121 -6.18 20.47 -12.24
CA ASP A 121 -6.18 21.13 -10.93
C ASP A 121 -4.92 20.80 -10.10
N GLN A 122 -4.27 19.65 -10.35
CA GLN A 122 -3.04 19.27 -9.64
C GLN A 122 -1.77 19.94 -10.19
N PHE A 123 -1.76 20.33 -11.47
CA PHE A 123 -0.58 20.95 -12.11
C PHE A 123 -0.71 22.46 -12.28
N ILE A 124 -1.91 22.97 -12.51
CA ILE A 124 -2.16 24.38 -12.79
C ILE A 124 -2.94 24.97 -11.61
N PRO A 125 -2.26 25.64 -10.66
CA PRO A 125 -2.96 26.22 -9.52
C PRO A 125 -3.76 27.44 -9.96
N SER A 126 -5.03 27.51 -9.52
CA SER A 126 -5.75 28.78 -9.46
C SER A 126 -5.17 29.70 -8.36
N ASN A 127 -4.60 29.12 -7.30
CA ASN A 127 -3.96 29.82 -6.20
C ASN A 127 -2.66 29.12 -5.71
N PRO A 128 -1.47 29.67 -6.01
CA PRO A 128 -0.20 29.05 -5.66
C PRO A 128 0.08 29.01 -4.15
N PHE A 129 -0.50 29.92 -3.37
CA PHE A 129 -0.35 29.94 -1.90
C PHE A 129 -1.19 28.85 -1.24
N GLN A 130 -2.39 28.60 -1.76
CA GLN A 130 -3.20 27.46 -1.33
C GLN A 130 -2.49 26.14 -1.65
N SER A 131 -1.98 25.99 -2.86
CA SER A 131 -1.19 24.81 -3.25
C SER A 131 0.03 24.61 -2.36
N LEU A 132 0.71 25.69 -1.95
CA LEU A 132 1.81 25.61 -0.99
C LEU A 132 1.33 25.14 0.39
N SER A 133 0.18 25.64 0.87
CA SER A 133 -0.37 25.26 2.18
C SER A 133 -0.87 23.81 2.22
N GLU A 134 -1.40 23.32 1.09
CA GLU A 134 -1.91 21.96 0.93
C GLU A 134 -0.80 20.96 0.53
N GLY A 135 0.42 21.44 0.28
CA GLY A 135 1.56 20.61 -0.11
C GLY A 135 1.43 20.04 -1.54
N ILE A 136 0.72 20.73 -2.43
CA ILE A 136 0.60 20.38 -3.86
C ILE A 136 1.85 20.88 -4.59
N ILE A 137 2.93 20.10 -4.44
CA ILE A 137 4.26 20.43 -4.96
C ILE A 137 4.31 20.72 -6.48
N PRO A 138 3.61 20.03 -7.41
CA PRO A 138 3.77 20.28 -8.85
C PRO A 138 3.32 21.69 -9.22
N ALA A 139 2.13 22.06 -8.72
CA ALA A 139 1.56 23.39 -8.88
C ALA A 139 2.46 24.48 -8.30
N THR A 140 3.01 24.25 -7.11
CA THR A 140 3.99 25.15 -6.48
C THR A 140 5.26 25.28 -7.32
N VAL A 141 5.81 24.18 -7.83
CA VAL A 141 7.00 24.18 -8.69
C VAL A 141 6.74 24.98 -9.96
N LEU A 142 5.62 24.74 -10.65
CA LEU A 142 5.25 25.47 -11.86
C LEU A 142 5.21 26.99 -11.62
N PHE A 143 4.57 27.42 -10.53
CA PHE A 143 4.57 28.82 -10.11
C PHE A 143 5.99 29.35 -9.85
N CYS A 144 6.83 28.60 -9.14
CA CYS A 144 8.21 28.99 -8.85
C CYS A 144 9.06 29.11 -10.12
N LEU A 145 8.85 28.23 -11.12
CA LEU A 145 9.51 28.31 -12.42
C LEU A 145 9.13 29.61 -13.14
N PHE A 146 7.84 29.91 -13.26
CA PHE A 146 7.36 31.14 -13.92
C PHE A 146 7.87 32.39 -13.22
N LEU A 147 7.78 32.45 -11.89
CA LEU A 147 8.27 33.59 -11.11
C LEU A 147 9.80 33.73 -11.25
N GLY A 148 10.55 32.62 -11.19
CA GLY A 148 11.99 32.62 -11.41
C GLY A 148 12.37 33.13 -12.80
N PHE A 149 11.67 32.67 -13.85
CA PHE A 149 11.89 33.15 -15.22
C PHE A 149 11.53 34.63 -15.38
N ALA A 150 10.45 35.11 -14.77
CA ALA A 150 10.09 36.52 -14.80
C ALA A 150 11.18 37.39 -14.15
N LEU A 151 11.69 37.00 -12.97
CA LEU A 151 12.78 37.70 -12.30
C LEU A 151 14.10 37.65 -13.08
N MET A 152 14.33 36.58 -13.86
CA MET A 152 15.48 36.47 -14.75
C MET A 152 15.46 37.52 -15.88
N MET A 153 14.26 37.97 -16.31
CA MET A 153 14.12 38.96 -17.37
C MET A 153 14.45 40.39 -16.91
N ASP A 154 14.36 40.67 -15.60
CA ASP A 154 14.69 41.97 -14.97
C ASP A 154 16.18 42.09 -14.57
N ASP A 155 17.09 41.80 -15.50
CA ASP A 155 18.57 41.90 -15.34
C ASP A 155 19.18 41.09 -14.17
N GLY A 156 18.50 40.03 -13.68
CA GLY A 156 19.07 38.97 -12.82
C GLY A 156 19.67 39.41 -11.47
N SER A 157 19.55 40.70 -11.11
CA SER A 157 20.19 41.31 -9.95
C SER A 157 19.31 42.36 -9.25
N GLY A 158 17.98 42.25 -9.41
CA GLY A 158 17.03 43.13 -8.73
C GLY A 158 17.03 42.99 -7.19
N PRO A 159 16.59 44.02 -6.42
CA PRO A 159 16.48 44.00 -4.96
C PRO A 159 15.64 42.86 -4.38
N ILE A 160 14.69 42.34 -5.16
CA ILE A 160 13.84 41.20 -4.77
C ILE A 160 14.68 39.92 -4.71
N LEU A 161 15.48 39.65 -5.74
CA LEU A 161 16.30 38.43 -5.81
C LEU A 161 17.35 38.40 -4.69
N SER A 162 17.94 39.54 -4.35
CA SER A 162 18.89 39.64 -3.23
C SER A 162 18.22 39.38 -1.89
N SER A 163 17.00 39.89 -1.68
CA SER A 163 16.20 39.62 -0.48
C SER A 163 15.84 38.14 -0.34
N LEU A 164 15.42 37.49 -1.43
CA LEU A 164 15.13 36.05 -1.45
C LEU A 164 16.37 35.20 -1.17
N ARG A 165 17.56 35.61 -1.64
CA ARG A 165 18.84 34.95 -1.31
C ARG A 165 19.16 35.03 0.19
N ILE A 166 18.93 36.17 0.83
CA ILE A 166 19.16 36.34 2.27
C ILE A 166 18.23 35.39 3.05
N LEU A 167 16.96 35.32 2.66
CA LEU A 167 15.97 34.44 3.29
C LEU A 167 16.33 32.97 3.10
N LEU A 168 16.72 32.55 1.89
CA LEU A 168 17.21 31.21 1.60
C LEU A 168 18.45 30.87 2.46
N GLY A 169 19.38 31.82 2.62
CA GLY A 169 20.54 31.67 3.48
C GLY A 169 20.16 31.48 4.96
N ALA A 170 19.15 32.19 5.45
CA ALA A 170 18.64 32.03 6.81
C ALA A 170 18.04 30.63 7.03
N LEU A 171 17.20 30.15 6.10
CA LEU A 171 16.63 28.80 6.17
C LEU A 171 17.69 27.70 6.09
N THR A 172 18.73 27.90 5.28
CA THR A 172 19.87 26.98 5.19
C THR A 172 20.61 26.88 6.53
N ARG A 173 20.78 28.02 7.23
CA ARG A 173 21.37 28.03 8.59
C ARG A 173 20.47 27.34 9.61
N MET A 174 19.16 27.57 9.57
CA MET A 174 18.20 26.84 10.43
C MET A 174 18.32 25.33 10.21
N THR A 175 18.37 24.90 8.96
CA THR A 175 18.57 23.50 8.57
C THR A 175 19.89 22.93 9.12
N SER A 176 20.98 23.71 9.07
CA SER A 176 22.27 23.30 9.65
C SER A 176 22.27 23.21 11.19
N ILE A 177 21.41 23.97 11.88
CA ILE A 177 21.26 23.85 13.34
C ILE A 177 20.47 22.59 13.67
N LEU A 178 19.35 22.38 12.97
CA LEU A 178 18.51 21.21 13.13
C LEU A 178 19.28 19.92 12.86
N SER A 179 20.23 19.91 11.91
CA SER A 179 20.98 18.68 11.55
C SER A 179 21.76 18.03 12.69
N ARG A 180 22.03 18.77 13.79
CA ARG A 180 22.67 18.22 14.99
C ARG A 180 21.79 17.24 15.76
N THR A 181 20.46 17.33 15.63
CA THR A 181 19.52 16.45 16.33
C THR A 181 19.27 15.13 15.57
N PHE A 182 19.85 14.96 14.37
CA PHE A 182 19.63 13.78 13.53
C PHE A 182 19.91 12.44 14.18
N PRO A 183 21.04 12.22 14.89
CA PRO A 183 21.32 10.92 15.49
C PRO A 183 20.19 10.45 16.42
N ILE A 184 19.61 11.38 17.18
CA ILE A 184 18.52 11.12 18.11
C ILE A 184 17.21 10.87 17.34
N GLY A 185 16.90 11.72 16.36
CA GLY A 185 15.71 11.55 15.53
C GLY A 185 15.68 10.23 14.79
N VAL A 186 16.79 9.86 14.15
CA VAL A 186 16.94 8.57 13.42
C VAL A 186 16.78 7.39 14.36
N PHE A 187 17.34 7.45 15.57
CA PHE A 187 17.13 6.42 16.59
C PHE A 187 15.64 6.25 16.94
N VAL A 188 14.97 7.35 17.30
CA VAL A 188 13.55 7.35 17.72
C VAL A 188 12.64 6.84 16.60
N ILE A 189 12.85 7.33 15.38
CA ILE A 189 12.10 6.90 14.19
C ILE A 189 12.31 5.40 13.98
N THR A 190 13.56 4.96 13.87
CA THR A 190 13.89 3.56 13.57
C THR A 190 13.42 2.61 14.65
N ALA A 191 13.56 2.96 15.94
CA ALA A 191 13.10 2.15 17.07
C ALA A 191 11.57 2.03 17.12
N SER A 192 10.86 3.16 16.99
CA SER A 192 9.40 3.17 16.98
C SER A 192 8.86 2.29 15.84
N THR A 193 9.47 2.35 14.66
CA THR A 193 8.99 1.60 13.51
C THR A 193 9.38 0.13 13.53
N ALA A 194 10.65 -0.18 13.82
CA ALA A 194 11.10 -1.57 13.93
C ALA A 194 10.35 -2.32 15.05
N GLY A 195 9.92 -1.65 16.12
CA GLY A 195 9.11 -2.25 17.18
C GLY A 195 7.62 -2.39 16.86
N THR A 196 7.09 -1.68 15.85
CA THR A 196 5.66 -1.74 15.48
C THR A 196 5.34 -2.66 14.31
N MET A 197 6.35 -3.24 13.64
CA MET A 197 6.15 -4.17 12.53
C MET A 197 6.02 -5.61 13.04
N THR A 198 5.03 -6.36 12.54
CA THR A 198 4.91 -7.81 12.78
C THR A 198 5.87 -8.59 11.88
N PHE A 199 6.38 -9.72 12.36
CA PHE A 199 7.31 -10.56 11.61
C PHE A 199 6.68 -11.13 10.33
N GLU A 200 5.40 -11.49 10.38
CA GLU A 200 4.61 -11.96 9.23
C GLU A 200 4.37 -10.85 8.19
N GLY A 201 4.00 -9.64 8.62
CA GLY A 201 3.85 -8.49 7.71
C GLY A 201 5.18 -8.07 7.06
N PHE A 202 6.32 -8.36 7.68
CA PHE A 202 7.63 -8.19 7.04
C PHE A 202 7.91 -9.27 5.97
N LEU A 203 7.48 -10.52 6.19
CA LEU A 203 7.65 -11.63 5.25
C LEU A 203 6.83 -11.46 3.97
N ASP A 204 5.61 -10.93 4.05
CA ASP A 204 4.78 -10.68 2.87
C ASP A 204 5.31 -9.54 1.99
N LEU A 205 6.02 -8.60 2.60
CA LEU A 205 6.54 -7.39 1.97
C LEU A 205 8.01 -7.48 1.57
N GLN A 206 8.68 -8.60 1.88
CA GLN A 206 10.10 -8.80 1.61
C GLN A 206 10.42 -8.75 0.11
N VAL A 207 9.51 -9.19 -0.76
CA VAL A 207 9.72 -9.20 -2.21
C VAL A 207 9.93 -7.80 -2.74
N TYR A 208 9.11 -6.85 -2.30
CA TYR A 208 9.28 -5.44 -2.64
C TYR A 208 10.55 -4.86 -2.04
N LEU A 209 10.79 -5.05 -0.74
CA LEU A 209 11.93 -4.44 -0.05
C LEU A 209 13.27 -4.92 -0.60
N VAL A 210 13.41 -6.22 -0.85
CA VAL A 210 14.62 -6.81 -1.44
C VAL A 210 14.80 -6.32 -2.88
N SER A 211 13.71 -6.22 -3.66
CA SER A 211 13.76 -5.68 -5.02
C SER A 211 14.16 -4.21 -5.05
N LEU A 212 13.63 -3.40 -4.13
CA LEU A 212 14.00 -2.00 -3.98
C LEU A 212 15.47 -1.85 -3.58
N ALA A 213 15.94 -2.65 -2.59
CA ALA A 213 17.34 -2.64 -2.18
C ALA A 213 18.27 -3.01 -3.34
N ALA A 214 17.92 -4.05 -4.09
CA ALA A 214 18.62 -4.49 -5.28
C ALA A 214 18.66 -3.41 -6.36
N ALA A 215 17.52 -2.80 -6.68
CA ALA A 215 17.42 -1.71 -7.65
C ALA A 215 18.24 -0.49 -7.21
N THR A 216 18.22 -0.12 -5.93
CA THR A 216 19.03 0.98 -5.38
C THR A 216 20.52 0.70 -5.48
N VAL A 217 20.97 -0.53 -5.17
CA VAL A 217 22.38 -0.91 -5.31
C VAL A 217 22.81 -0.88 -6.77
N LEU A 218 22.02 -1.47 -7.67
CA LEU A 218 22.29 -1.48 -9.10
C LEU A 218 22.34 -0.05 -9.67
N LEU A 219 21.31 0.75 -9.44
CA LEU A 219 21.23 2.11 -9.98
C LEU A 219 22.27 3.03 -9.33
N GLY A 220 22.36 3.03 -7.99
CA GLY A 220 23.20 3.94 -7.22
C GLY A 220 24.69 3.63 -7.30
N LEU A 221 25.09 2.35 -7.24
CA LEU A 221 26.51 1.98 -7.20
C LEU A 221 27.07 1.56 -8.55
N VAL A 222 26.23 1.13 -9.50
CA VAL A 222 26.71 0.65 -10.80
C VAL A 222 26.34 1.62 -11.92
N VAL A 223 25.05 1.80 -12.18
CA VAL A 223 24.55 2.50 -13.36
C VAL A 223 24.92 3.98 -13.35
N LEU A 224 24.62 4.69 -12.26
CA LEU A 224 24.86 6.14 -12.16
C LEU A 224 26.35 6.52 -12.20
N PRO A 225 27.26 5.88 -11.43
CA PRO A 225 28.69 6.16 -11.57
C PRO A 225 29.24 5.84 -12.96
N LEU A 226 28.85 4.70 -13.56
CA LEU A 226 29.29 4.34 -14.91
C LEU A 226 28.81 5.38 -15.93
N LEU A 227 27.57 5.87 -15.80
CA LEU A 227 27.02 6.91 -16.64
C LEU A 227 27.86 8.19 -16.55
N ILE A 228 28.28 8.63 -15.36
CA ILE A 228 29.19 9.77 -15.20
C ILE A 228 30.52 9.52 -15.94
N THR A 229 31.09 8.31 -15.88
CA THR A 229 32.35 8.02 -16.59
C THR A 229 32.23 7.99 -18.12
N CYS A 230 31.02 7.83 -18.65
CA CYS A 230 30.73 7.89 -20.09
C CYS A 230 30.73 9.33 -20.62
N PHE A 231 30.32 10.29 -19.78
CA PHE A 231 30.24 11.70 -20.14
C PHE A 231 31.43 12.54 -19.64
N THR A 232 32.21 12.05 -18.68
CA THR A 232 33.30 12.81 -18.01
C THR A 232 34.65 12.10 -18.07
N THR A 233 35.71 12.79 -17.64
CA THR A 233 37.07 12.23 -17.45
C THR A 233 37.24 11.47 -16.14
N PHE A 234 36.34 11.65 -15.19
CA PHE A 234 36.46 11.14 -13.83
C PHE A 234 36.54 9.62 -13.78
N ARG A 235 37.26 9.08 -12.79
CA ARG A 235 37.34 7.64 -12.56
C ARG A 235 36.19 7.22 -11.64
N TYR A 236 35.74 5.97 -11.80
CA TYR A 236 34.67 5.38 -10.99
C TYR A 236 34.92 5.51 -9.48
N ARG A 237 36.17 5.30 -9.04
CA ARG A 237 36.56 5.41 -7.62
C ARG A 237 36.45 6.84 -7.09
N ASP A 238 36.80 7.84 -7.90
CA ASP A 238 36.75 9.25 -7.50
C ASP A 238 35.30 9.70 -7.32
N ILE A 239 34.41 9.24 -8.20
CA ILE A 239 32.96 9.49 -8.15
C ILE A 239 32.38 8.92 -6.85
N LEU A 240 32.63 7.63 -6.56
CA LEU A 240 32.13 7.01 -5.33
C LEU A 240 32.72 7.66 -4.08
N ALA A 241 34.02 7.99 -4.08
CA ALA A 241 34.64 8.68 -2.95
C ALA A 241 33.99 10.05 -2.69
N ALA A 242 33.70 10.81 -3.75
CA ALA A 242 33.07 12.12 -3.67
C ALA A 242 31.60 12.07 -3.21
N SER A 243 30.82 11.07 -3.64
CA SER A 243 29.40 10.95 -3.29
C SER A 243 29.15 10.17 -1.98
N SER A 244 30.07 9.30 -1.56
CA SER A 244 29.89 8.38 -0.42
C SER A 244 29.35 9.02 0.85
N ARG A 245 29.89 10.19 1.24
CA ARG A 245 29.47 10.89 2.46
C ARG A 245 28.01 11.31 2.42
N ALA A 246 27.56 11.78 1.25
CA ALA A 246 26.18 12.20 1.05
C ALA A 246 25.25 10.98 0.95
N VAL A 247 25.63 9.94 0.19
CA VAL A 247 24.80 8.73 0.01
C VAL A 247 24.61 7.95 1.31
N VAL A 248 25.68 7.74 2.09
CA VAL A 248 25.60 7.04 3.39
C VAL A 248 24.74 7.85 4.38
N LEU A 249 24.88 9.18 4.36
CA LEU A 249 24.04 10.04 5.19
C LEU A 249 22.57 9.92 4.78
N ALA A 250 22.26 10.00 3.48
CA ALA A 250 20.90 9.89 2.96
C ALA A 250 20.27 8.54 3.29
N PHE A 251 21.03 7.45 3.16
CA PHE A 251 20.58 6.11 3.55
C PHE A 251 20.23 6.05 5.03
N SER A 252 21.09 6.60 5.89
CA SER A 252 20.91 6.52 7.33
C SER A 252 19.80 7.44 7.85
N THR A 253 19.55 8.57 7.19
CA THR A 253 18.53 9.54 7.60
C THR A 253 17.17 9.34 6.94
N GLY A 254 17.10 8.58 5.84
CA GLY A 254 15.90 8.50 5.00
C GLY A 254 15.49 9.85 4.39
N SER A 255 16.43 10.80 4.29
CA SER A 255 16.12 12.11 3.71
C SER A 255 17.27 12.63 2.89
N GLU A 256 17.00 12.76 1.59
CA GLU A 256 17.91 13.31 0.59
C GLU A 256 18.15 14.82 0.77
N PHE A 257 17.19 15.57 1.35
CA PHE A 257 17.29 17.02 1.56
C PHE A 257 18.48 17.41 2.44
N ILE A 258 18.74 16.62 3.48
CA ILE A 258 19.83 16.83 4.45
C ILE A 258 21.19 16.82 3.77
N THR A 259 21.28 16.09 2.66
CA THR A 259 22.53 15.80 2.00
C THR A 259 22.90 16.82 0.94
N LEU A 260 21.99 17.75 0.59
CA LEU A 260 22.21 18.77 -0.45
C LEU A 260 23.54 19.55 -0.27
N PRO A 261 23.92 20.03 0.93
CA PRO A 261 25.21 20.71 1.10
C PRO A 261 26.41 19.79 0.82
N LEU A 262 26.31 18.52 1.22
CA LEU A 262 27.36 17.52 0.97
C LEU A 262 27.42 17.11 -0.51
N ILE A 263 26.28 17.11 -1.20
CA ILE A 263 26.22 16.90 -2.66
C ILE A 263 26.94 18.06 -3.37
N ILE A 264 26.64 19.31 -3.00
CA ILE A 264 27.32 20.50 -3.56
C ILE A 264 28.84 20.41 -3.33
N GLU A 265 29.26 20.11 -2.10
CA GLU A 265 30.68 19.95 -1.76
C GLU A 265 31.33 18.80 -2.54
N GLY A 266 30.64 17.66 -2.67
CA GLY A 266 31.13 16.49 -3.39
C GLY A 266 31.30 16.76 -4.88
N VAL A 267 30.31 17.40 -5.52
CA VAL A 267 30.37 17.82 -6.93
C VAL A 267 31.56 18.77 -7.11
N ARG A 268 31.68 19.77 -6.25
CA ARG A 268 32.78 20.74 -6.30
C ARG A 268 34.15 20.07 -6.20
N LYS A 269 34.36 19.18 -5.23
CA LYS A 269 35.61 18.42 -5.07
C LYS A 269 35.97 17.61 -6.30
N LEU A 270 34.98 17.04 -6.98
CA LEU A 270 35.21 16.24 -8.18
C LEU A 270 35.78 17.08 -9.33
N PHE A 271 35.38 18.35 -9.46
CA PHE A 271 35.90 19.27 -10.49
C PHE A 271 37.18 20.02 -10.08
N GLU A 272 37.44 20.22 -8.78
CA GLU A 272 38.62 20.93 -8.25
C GLU A 272 39.86 20.03 -8.02
N GLY A 273 39.69 18.71 -7.90
CA GLY A 273 40.79 17.77 -7.64
C GLY A 273 41.38 17.83 -6.21
N PRO A 274 42.29 16.91 -5.82
CA PRO A 274 42.82 16.81 -4.45
C PRO A 274 43.69 17.99 -4.00
N SER A 275 44.24 18.77 -4.94
CA SER A 275 45.16 19.90 -4.71
C SER A 275 44.50 21.28 -4.81
N GLY A 276 43.19 21.36 -5.11
CA GLY A 276 42.50 22.63 -5.35
C GLY A 276 42.88 23.33 -6.66
N ILE A 277 43.58 22.64 -7.56
CA ILE A 277 44.01 23.14 -8.88
C ILE A 277 43.19 22.40 -9.94
N PRO A 278 42.56 23.11 -10.90
CA PRO A 278 41.67 22.50 -11.88
C PRO A 278 42.38 21.42 -12.71
N VAL A 279 41.75 20.26 -12.83
CA VAL A 279 42.20 19.18 -13.72
C VAL A 279 42.04 19.67 -15.17
N SER A 280 43.12 20.16 -15.77
CA SER A 280 43.13 20.55 -17.18
C SER A 280 42.98 19.31 -18.06
N SER A 281 42.10 19.41 -19.05
CA SER A 281 41.88 18.36 -20.03
C SER A 281 43.06 18.32 -21.01
N GLY A 282 44.14 17.63 -20.66
CA GLY A 282 45.24 17.39 -21.60
C GLY A 282 46.60 17.20 -20.96
N ALA A 283 46.83 16.08 -20.27
CA ALA A 283 48.17 15.53 -20.08
C ALA A 283 48.04 14.04 -19.74
N GLY A 284 47.96 13.21 -20.78
CA GLY A 284 48.34 11.82 -20.66
C GLY A 284 49.87 11.75 -20.79
N GLY A 285 50.55 11.42 -19.71
CA GLY A 285 52.01 11.25 -19.71
C GLY A 285 52.57 11.50 -18.33
N ASN A 286 53.37 10.55 -17.83
CA ASN A 286 54.12 10.62 -16.58
C ASN A 286 54.58 12.05 -16.23
N ALA A 287 54.29 12.50 -15.02
CA ALA A 287 54.96 13.65 -14.43
C ALA A 287 55.57 13.20 -13.09
N ASP A 288 56.86 12.87 -13.17
CA ASP A 288 57.79 13.03 -12.07
C ASP A 288 57.80 14.50 -11.59
N ARG A 289 58.16 14.66 -10.33
CA ARG A 289 58.28 15.88 -9.50
C ARG A 289 58.42 17.24 -10.22
N PRO A 290 57.76 18.30 -9.71
CA PRO A 290 58.02 19.68 -10.15
C PRO A 290 59.03 20.36 -9.21
N ASP A 291 60.29 20.47 -9.64
CA ASP A 291 61.22 21.46 -9.06
C ASP A 291 62.00 22.27 -10.12
N ASP A 292 61.90 21.98 -11.42
CA ASP A 292 62.70 22.69 -12.43
C ASP A 292 61.89 23.01 -13.70
N LEU A 293 61.23 24.18 -13.78
CA LEU A 293 60.94 24.82 -15.06
C LEU A 293 61.05 26.36 -14.98
N PRO A 294 61.67 27.04 -15.95
CA PRO A 294 61.92 28.47 -15.91
C PRO A 294 60.67 29.30 -16.22
N GLN A 295 60.62 30.50 -15.62
CA GLN A 295 59.67 31.56 -15.89
C GLN A 295 59.85 32.09 -17.32
N GLU A 296 58.96 31.73 -18.25
CA GLU A 296 58.85 32.39 -19.56
C GLU A 296 57.44 32.91 -19.82
N ASP A 297 57.41 34.00 -20.59
CA ASP A 297 56.34 34.98 -20.82
C ASP A 297 54.97 34.40 -21.17
N TRP A 298 53.96 34.80 -20.38
CA TRP A 298 52.55 34.61 -20.70
C TRP A 298 52.06 35.77 -21.59
N THR A 299 52.22 35.66 -22.90
CA THR A 299 51.52 36.53 -23.86
C THR A 299 50.02 36.21 -23.87
N GLY A 300 49.19 37.27 -23.80
CA GLY A 300 47.76 37.27 -23.48
C GLY A 300 46.78 36.61 -24.45
N GLU A 301 47.18 35.60 -25.22
CA GLU A 301 46.28 34.89 -26.15
C GLU A 301 45.87 33.48 -25.69
N MET A 302 46.51 32.91 -24.65
CA MET A 302 46.15 31.56 -24.14
C MET A 302 45.16 31.56 -22.95
N GLN A 303 44.68 32.72 -22.52
CA GLN A 303 43.83 32.85 -21.33
C GLN A 303 42.32 32.71 -21.63
N GLU A 304 41.92 32.49 -22.88
CA GLU A 304 40.53 32.62 -23.34
C GLU A 304 39.72 31.31 -23.44
N GLN A 305 40.26 30.14 -23.05
CA GLN A 305 39.56 28.84 -23.25
C GLN A 305 39.44 27.93 -22.02
N ALA A 306 39.79 28.37 -20.82
CA ALA A 306 39.48 27.64 -19.58
C ALA A 306 38.32 28.32 -18.84
N PRO A 307 37.16 27.65 -18.62
CA PRO A 307 36.08 28.25 -17.84
C PRO A 307 36.56 28.55 -16.41
N ASP A 308 36.21 29.73 -15.89
CA ASP A 308 36.61 30.23 -14.59
C ASP A 308 36.06 29.26 -13.50
N TRP A 309 36.86 28.91 -12.50
CA TRP A 309 36.42 28.01 -11.40
C TRP A 309 35.20 28.58 -10.65
N ARG A 310 34.99 29.90 -10.76
CA ARG A 310 33.80 30.61 -10.31
C ARG A 310 32.52 30.07 -10.97
N ASP A 311 32.59 29.64 -12.22
CA ASP A 311 31.44 29.11 -12.97
C ASP A 311 31.02 27.74 -12.44
N VAL A 312 31.96 26.84 -12.17
CA VAL A 312 31.66 25.50 -11.59
C VAL A 312 31.00 25.65 -10.22
N ARG A 313 31.51 26.56 -9.39
CA ARG A 313 30.93 26.85 -8.07
C ARG A 313 29.51 27.37 -8.21
N SER A 314 29.31 28.39 -9.06
CA SER A 314 27.99 28.96 -9.33
C SER A 314 27.01 27.92 -9.86
N TYR A 315 27.41 27.09 -10.83
CA TYR A 315 26.55 26.05 -11.38
C TYR A 315 26.23 24.96 -10.37
N SER A 316 27.16 24.57 -9.49
CA SER A 316 26.89 23.57 -8.44
C SER A 316 25.87 24.08 -7.40
N GLU A 317 25.97 25.36 -7.03
CA GLU A 317 25.04 26.01 -6.08
C GLU A 317 23.64 26.20 -6.68
N ILE A 318 23.51 26.22 -8.02
CA ILE A 318 22.23 26.37 -8.73
C ILE A 318 21.64 25.01 -9.14
N LEU A 319 22.41 24.13 -9.77
CA LEU A 319 21.91 22.88 -10.36
C LEU A 319 21.57 21.82 -9.33
N VAL A 320 22.25 21.76 -8.18
CA VAL A 320 21.96 20.73 -7.16
C VAL A 320 20.58 20.95 -6.53
N PRO A 321 20.22 22.18 -6.06
CA PRO A 321 18.85 22.45 -5.61
C PRO A 321 17.80 22.28 -6.71
N VAL A 322 18.10 22.69 -7.94
CA VAL A 322 17.17 22.50 -9.07
C VAL A 322 16.97 21.01 -9.39
N ALA A 323 18.01 20.19 -9.31
CA ALA A 323 17.92 18.75 -9.55
C ALA A 323 17.00 18.04 -8.54
N TYR A 324 16.98 18.51 -7.29
CA TYR A 324 16.10 18.00 -6.24
C TYR A 324 14.61 18.18 -6.56
N THR A 325 14.24 19.19 -7.35
CA THR A 325 12.83 19.46 -7.66
C THR A 325 12.28 18.64 -8.81
N PHE A 326 13.15 17.93 -9.54
CA PHE A 326 12.74 17.00 -10.57
C PHE A 326 12.67 15.58 -10.00
N PRO A 327 11.69 14.77 -10.42
CA PRO A 327 11.60 13.37 -9.99
C PRO A 327 12.72 12.57 -10.65
N LEU A 328 13.90 12.55 -10.05
CA LEU A 328 15.02 11.72 -10.46
C LEU A 328 14.79 10.25 -10.04
N LEU A 329 15.78 9.37 -10.21
CA LEU A 329 15.57 7.91 -10.06
C LEU A 329 14.99 7.50 -8.70
N GLY A 330 15.34 8.18 -7.61
CA GLY A 330 14.75 7.92 -6.30
C GLY A 330 13.28 8.39 -6.19
N GLY A 331 12.93 9.50 -6.83
CA GLY A 331 11.55 10.01 -6.86
C GLY A 331 10.58 9.13 -7.63
N ILE A 332 11.07 8.37 -8.63
CA ILE A 332 10.25 7.48 -9.46
C ILE A 332 10.27 6.01 -9.01
N THR A 333 10.88 5.69 -7.85
CA THR A 333 10.81 4.33 -7.27
C THR A 333 9.39 3.82 -7.03
N PRO A 334 8.34 4.66 -6.85
CA PRO A 334 7.00 4.12 -6.73
C PRO A 334 6.55 3.30 -7.96
N PHE A 335 7.15 3.46 -9.15
CA PHE A 335 6.90 2.53 -10.25
C PHE A 335 7.18 1.07 -9.86
N LEU A 336 8.30 0.81 -9.18
CA LEU A 336 8.63 -0.53 -8.71
C LEU A 336 7.60 -1.04 -7.70
N PHE A 337 7.04 -0.15 -6.87
CA PHE A 337 5.98 -0.49 -5.94
C PHE A 337 4.70 -0.86 -6.66
N ILE A 338 4.26 -0.04 -7.64
CA ILE A 338 3.07 -0.33 -8.43
C ILE A 338 3.22 -1.64 -9.19
N LEU A 339 4.40 -1.94 -9.74
CA LEU A 339 4.68 -3.23 -10.39
C LEU A 339 4.67 -4.40 -9.40
N PHE A 340 5.18 -4.20 -8.19
CA PHE A 340 5.08 -5.19 -7.12
C PHE A 340 3.63 -5.42 -6.70
N VAL A 341 2.82 -4.38 -6.56
CA VAL A 341 1.39 -4.48 -6.21
C VAL A 341 0.63 -5.15 -7.36
N ALA A 342 0.86 -4.76 -8.60
CA ALA A 342 0.29 -5.40 -9.78
C ALA A 342 0.63 -6.91 -9.81
N TRP A 343 1.85 -7.27 -9.45
CA TRP A 343 2.23 -8.67 -9.27
C TRP A 343 1.55 -9.34 -8.06
N LEU A 344 1.52 -8.67 -6.91
CA LEU A 344 0.95 -9.15 -5.64
C LEU A 344 -0.54 -9.50 -5.80
N TYR A 345 -1.28 -8.65 -6.50
CA TYR A 345 -2.70 -8.81 -6.81
C TYR A 345 -2.96 -9.49 -8.15
N GLN A 346 -1.93 -10.00 -8.84
CA GLN A 346 -2.03 -10.67 -10.14
C GLN A 346 -2.83 -9.91 -11.20
N SER A 347 -2.62 -8.60 -11.26
CA SER A 347 -3.10 -7.74 -12.35
C SER A 347 -1.93 -7.51 -13.33
N PRO A 348 -1.72 -8.40 -14.32
CA PRO A 348 -0.62 -8.27 -15.26
C PRO A 348 -0.80 -7.01 -16.09
N SER A 349 0.13 -6.07 -15.95
CA SER A 349 0.12 -4.86 -16.77
C SER A 349 0.52 -5.16 -18.22
N ASP A 350 -0.41 -4.99 -19.15
CA ASP A 350 -0.10 -5.05 -20.59
C ASP A 350 0.77 -3.84 -21.01
N LEU A 351 1.45 -3.94 -22.15
CA LEU A 351 2.36 -2.92 -22.65
C LEU A 351 1.69 -1.54 -22.76
N MET A 352 0.41 -1.49 -23.15
CA MET A 352 -0.34 -0.23 -23.20
C MET A 352 -0.55 0.38 -21.82
N GLN A 353 -0.89 -0.43 -20.82
CA GLN A 353 -1.04 0.02 -19.44
C GLN A 353 0.30 0.47 -18.85
N GLN A 354 1.40 -0.22 -19.18
CA GLN A 354 2.74 0.20 -18.78
C GLN A 354 3.11 1.57 -19.37
N VAL A 355 2.77 1.82 -20.64
CA VAL A 355 2.98 3.13 -21.28
C VAL A 355 2.13 4.21 -20.61
N GLN A 356 0.87 3.94 -20.31
CA GLN A 356 0.00 4.87 -19.58
C GLN A 356 0.52 5.14 -18.17
N LEU A 357 0.97 4.10 -17.46
CA LEU A 357 1.59 4.20 -16.15
C LEU A 357 2.81 5.13 -16.20
N ILE A 358 3.68 5.00 -17.21
CA ILE A 358 4.83 5.89 -17.38
C ILE A 358 4.39 7.33 -17.69
N ALA A 359 3.44 7.49 -18.61
CA ALA A 359 2.96 8.78 -19.08
C ALA A 359 2.26 9.59 -17.98
N VAL A 360 1.52 8.94 -17.09
CA VAL A 360 0.84 9.58 -15.94
C VAL A 360 1.75 9.62 -14.71
N GLY A 361 2.58 8.61 -14.51
CA GLY A 361 3.47 8.47 -13.35
C GLY A 361 4.55 9.54 -13.28
N ILE A 362 5.28 9.76 -14.38
CA ILE A 362 6.38 10.75 -14.37
C ILE A 362 5.87 12.15 -13.99
N PRO A 363 4.78 12.67 -14.58
CA PRO A 363 4.18 13.91 -14.12
C PRO A 363 3.76 13.84 -12.65
N THR A 364 3.02 12.81 -12.22
CA THR A 364 2.49 12.77 -10.84
C THR A 364 3.58 12.73 -9.78
N PHE A 365 4.80 12.25 -10.11
CA PHE A 365 5.96 12.28 -9.21
C PHE A 365 6.55 13.67 -8.96
N PHE A 366 6.17 14.70 -9.72
CA PHE A 366 6.44 16.08 -9.32
C PHE A 366 5.65 16.48 -8.06
N GLY A 367 4.68 15.66 -7.64
CA GLY A 367 3.83 15.90 -6.49
C GLY A 367 4.30 15.26 -5.21
N SER A 368 3.36 14.98 -4.31
CA SER A 368 3.70 14.18 -3.12
C SER A 368 3.75 12.70 -3.51
N SER A 369 4.77 11.99 -3.03
CA SER A 369 4.90 10.54 -3.26
C SER A 369 3.66 9.77 -2.82
N LYS A 370 2.93 10.26 -1.81
CA LYS A 370 1.62 9.75 -1.37
C LYS A 370 0.57 9.85 -2.48
N LEU A 371 0.33 11.06 -3.00
CA LEU A 371 -0.71 11.27 -4.01
C LEU A 371 -0.36 10.58 -5.33
N SER A 372 0.93 10.51 -5.70
CA SER A 372 1.36 9.78 -6.89
C SER A 372 1.06 8.29 -6.76
N VAL A 373 1.35 7.67 -5.61
CA VAL A 373 1.05 6.23 -5.42
C VAL A 373 -0.45 5.98 -5.48
N VAL A 374 -1.27 6.75 -4.76
CA VAL A 374 -2.74 6.59 -4.80
C VAL A 374 -3.28 6.77 -6.22
N SER A 375 -2.79 7.78 -6.94
CA SER A 375 -3.18 8.02 -8.33
C SER A 375 -2.78 6.86 -9.25
N LEU A 376 -1.57 6.32 -9.12
CA LEU A 376 -1.10 5.21 -9.95
C LEU A 376 -1.75 3.88 -9.60
N LEU A 377 -2.11 3.65 -8.32
CA LEU A 377 -2.93 2.51 -7.92
C LEU A 377 -4.30 2.59 -8.59
N ASN A 378 -4.96 3.75 -8.51
CA ASN A 378 -6.25 3.97 -9.17
C ASN A 378 -6.16 3.81 -10.69
N LEU A 379 -5.10 4.33 -11.32
CA LEU A 379 -4.87 4.18 -12.76
C LEU A 379 -4.75 2.72 -13.18
N MET A 380 -4.09 1.91 -12.35
CA MET A 380 -3.90 0.48 -12.58
C MET A 380 -5.06 -0.36 -12.05
N HIS A 381 -6.13 0.26 -11.54
CA HIS A 381 -7.28 -0.41 -10.92
C HIS A 381 -6.85 -1.36 -9.80
N LEU A 382 -5.82 -0.97 -9.03
CA LEU A 382 -5.31 -1.75 -7.90
C LEU A 382 -5.99 -1.31 -6.60
N PRO A 383 -6.21 -2.21 -5.62
CA PRO A 383 -6.90 -1.88 -4.37
C PRO A 383 -6.28 -0.70 -3.64
N ALA A 384 -7.14 0.18 -3.12
CA ALA A 384 -6.71 1.35 -2.36
C ALA A 384 -5.88 0.95 -1.12
N ASP A 385 -6.15 -0.22 -0.53
CA ASP A 385 -5.42 -0.74 0.63
C ASP A 385 -3.96 -1.09 0.36
N ALA A 386 -3.59 -1.30 -0.91
CA ALA A 386 -2.19 -1.43 -1.28
C ALA A 386 -1.39 -0.19 -0.86
N TYR A 387 -2.02 0.98 -0.77
CA TYR A 387 -1.38 2.17 -0.23
C TYR A 387 -0.99 2.03 1.25
N ASN A 388 -1.76 1.28 2.06
CA ASN A 388 -1.38 0.99 3.44
C ASN A 388 -0.12 0.12 3.49
N LEU A 389 0.06 -0.82 2.54
CA LEU A 389 1.32 -1.55 2.38
C LEU A 389 2.47 -0.59 2.06
N TYR A 390 2.27 0.37 1.15
CA TYR A 390 3.27 1.39 0.83
C TYR A 390 3.71 2.22 2.05
N ILE A 391 2.76 2.61 2.90
CA ILE A 391 3.04 3.35 4.14
C ILE A 391 3.75 2.46 5.16
N SER A 392 3.30 1.21 5.32
CA SER A 392 3.83 0.28 6.32
C SER A 392 5.32 -0.01 6.13
N MET A 393 5.79 -0.02 4.87
CA MET A 393 7.22 -0.18 4.51
C MET A 393 8.04 1.10 4.71
N GLY A 394 7.42 2.17 5.21
CA GLY A 394 7.82 3.56 5.01
C GLY A 394 9.29 3.85 5.25
N ILE A 395 9.85 3.48 6.41
CA ILE A 395 11.22 3.87 6.77
C ILE A 395 12.29 3.07 6.04
N LEU A 396 12.15 1.74 5.95
CA LEU A 396 13.10 0.92 5.19
C LEU A 396 13.11 1.34 3.72
N ARG A 397 11.92 1.52 3.13
CA ARG A 397 11.77 2.08 1.77
C ARG A 397 12.50 3.42 1.68
N GLN A 398 12.22 4.34 2.60
CA GLN A 398 12.72 5.70 2.56
C GLN A 398 14.25 5.77 2.65
N CYS A 399 14.91 4.88 3.41
CA CYS A 399 16.38 4.76 3.45
C CYS A 399 16.97 4.47 2.06
N PHE A 400 16.45 3.45 1.37
CA PHE A 400 16.92 3.09 0.03
C PHE A 400 16.59 4.17 -1.01
N VAL A 401 15.41 4.77 -0.93
CA VAL A 401 14.97 5.85 -1.82
C VAL A 401 15.86 7.07 -1.65
N ALA A 402 16.10 7.53 -0.42
CA ALA A 402 16.93 8.70 -0.16
C ALA A 402 18.38 8.50 -0.64
N ALA A 403 18.95 7.31 -0.45
CA ALA A 403 20.27 6.96 -0.97
C ALA A 403 20.33 7.06 -2.50
N LEU A 404 19.33 6.51 -3.19
CA LEU A 404 19.22 6.56 -4.64
C LEU A 404 19.00 7.99 -5.15
N SER A 405 18.11 8.76 -4.51
CA SER A 405 17.88 10.18 -4.83
C SER A 405 19.16 10.98 -4.70
N CYS A 406 19.89 10.83 -3.59
CA CYS A 406 21.16 11.54 -3.36
C CYS A 406 22.16 11.26 -4.49
N MET A 407 22.35 9.99 -4.84
CA MET A 407 23.26 9.63 -5.94
C MET A 407 22.75 10.14 -7.29
N SER A 408 21.43 10.16 -7.49
CA SER A 408 20.82 10.67 -8.73
C SER A 408 21.03 12.17 -8.88
N ILE A 409 20.80 12.96 -7.82
CA ILE A 409 21.05 14.40 -7.79
C ILE A 409 22.53 14.67 -8.05
N PHE A 410 23.43 13.99 -7.34
CA PHE A 410 24.88 14.12 -7.55
C PHE A 410 25.27 13.84 -9.02
N SER A 411 24.75 12.76 -9.59
CA SER A 411 25.06 12.32 -10.96
C SER A 411 24.50 13.27 -12.01
N PHE A 412 23.24 13.65 -11.85
CA PHE A 412 22.56 14.61 -12.72
C PHE A 412 23.30 15.95 -12.75
N SER A 413 23.63 16.50 -11.57
CA SER A 413 24.35 17.77 -11.47
C SER A 413 25.76 17.66 -12.05
N THR A 414 26.48 16.57 -11.79
CA THR A 414 27.83 16.36 -12.33
C THR A 414 27.83 16.29 -13.86
N ILE A 415 26.94 15.49 -14.45
CA ILE A 415 26.83 15.34 -15.91
C ILE A 415 26.39 16.67 -16.54
N SER A 416 25.39 17.33 -15.95
CA SER A 416 24.89 18.61 -16.44
C SER A 416 25.98 19.68 -16.43
N ILE A 417 26.72 19.84 -15.31
CA ILE A 417 27.83 20.79 -15.21
C ILE A 417 28.92 20.46 -16.24
N ALA A 418 29.29 19.19 -16.40
CA ALA A 418 30.28 18.79 -17.39
C ALA A 418 29.84 19.15 -18.82
N LEU A 419 28.58 18.90 -19.18
CA LEU A 419 28.04 19.25 -20.48
C LEU A 419 27.93 20.77 -20.68
N ILE A 420 27.50 21.53 -19.67
CA ILE A 420 27.36 23.00 -19.73
C ILE A 420 28.73 23.66 -19.90
N THR A 421 29.73 23.23 -19.14
CA THR A 421 31.11 23.74 -19.20
C THR A 421 31.93 23.21 -20.39
N ASN A 422 31.30 22.46 -21.31
CA ASN A 422 31.95 21.79 -22.45
C ASN A 422 33.12 20.84 -22.09
N ARG A 423 33.26 20.46 -20.81
CA ARG A 423 34.21 19.43 -20.35
C ARG A 423 33.69 18.01 -20.57
N GLY A 424 32.38 17.87 -20.80
CA GLY A 424 31.73 16.61 -21.11
C GLY A 424 31.73 16.31 -22.60
N ARG A 425 32.18 15.11 -22.98
CA ARG A 425 32.05 14.57 -24.34
C ARG A 425 31.64 13.10 -24.26
N MET A 426 30.79 12.66 -25.19
CA MET A 426 30.34 11.27 -25.25
C MET A 426 31.51 10.35 -25.63
N ARG A 427 31.91 9.47 -24.72
CA ARG A 427 33.06 8.57 -24.90
C ARG A 427 32.60 7.18 -25.29
N TRP A 428 32.36 6.96 -26.59
CA TRP A 428 31.90 5.67 -27.14
C TRP A 428 32.75 4.48 -26.68
N ARG A 429 34.08 4.65 -26.57
CA ARG A 429 35.01 3.61 -26.07
C ARG A 429 34.74 3.15 -24.64
N ARG A 430 34.16 4.00 -23.78
CA ARG A 430 33.75 3.64 -22.41
C ARG A 430 32.27 3.28 -22.32
N MET A 431 31.45 3.82 -23.24
CA MET A 431 30.01 3.66 -23.19
C MET A 431 29.56 2.24 -23.55
N ILE A 432 30.05 1.68 -24.65
CA ILE A 432 29.68 0.32 -25.08
C ILE A 432 29.98 -0.72 -23.99
N PRO A 433 31.21 -0.82 -23.42
CA PRO A 433 31.46 -1.80 -22.37
C PRO A 433 30.67 -1.52 -21.09
N SER A 434 30.38 -0.25 -20.77
CA SER A 434 29.54 0.08 -19.60
C SER A 434 28.09 -0.36 -19.79
N VAL A 435 27.51 -0.17 -20.98
CA VAL A 435 26.14 -0.62 -21.29
C VAL A 435 26.06 -2.14 -21.25
N VAL A 436 27.02 -2.86 -21.84
CA VAL A 436 27.08 -4.32 -21.78
C VAL A 436 27.20 -4.81 -20.33
N LEU A 437 28.06 -4.17 -19.53
CA LEU A 437 28.21 -4.50 -18.11
C LEU A 437 26.92 -4.26 -17.32
N ILE A 438 26.22 -3.15 -17.57
CA ILE A 438 24.93 -2.84 -16.94
C ILE A 438 23.89 -3.91 -17.30
N LEU A 439 23.72 -4.23 -18.58
CA LEU A 439 22.76 -5.24 -19.02
C LEU A 439 23.05 -6.62 -18.42
N LEU A 440 24.32 -7.02 -18.37
CA LEU A 440 24.75 -8.29 -17.78
C LEU A 440 24.47 -8.33 -16.28
N LEU A 441 24.80 -7.27 -15.54
CA LEU A 441 24.54 -7.20 -14.10
C LEU A 441 23.03 -7.14 -13.78
N THR A 442 22.25 -6.42 -14.58
CA THR A 442 20.78 -6.40 -14.45
C THR A 442 20.20 -7.80 -14.67
N PHE A 443 20.64 -8.53 -15.71
CA PHE A 443 20.17 -9.88 -15.98
C PHE A 443 20.53 -10.86 -14.86
N ILE A 444 21.77 -10.82 -14.37
CA ILE A 444 22.23 -11.64 -13.23
C ILE A 444 21.40 -11.32 -11.98
N MET A 445 21.13 -10.04 -11.71
CA MET A 445 20.37 -9.61 -10.54
C MET A 445 18.92 -10.08 -10.61
N ILE A 446 18.25 -9.93 -11.76
CA ILE A 446 16.88 -10.43 -11.96
C ILE A 446 16.82 -11.95 -11.80
N GLY A 447 17.75 -12.68 -12.42
CA GLY A 447 17.82 -14.13 -12.29
C GLY A 447 18.06 -14.60 -10.86
N GLY A 448 18.96 -13.93 -10.13
CA GLY A 448 19.24 -14.20 -8.72
C GLY A 448 18.05 -13.92 -7.81
N LEU A 449 17.35 -12.80 -8.03
CA LEU A 449 16.13 -12.45 -7.29
C LEU A 449 15.01 -13.46 -7.58
N LYS A 450 14.80 -13.84 -8.84
CA LYS A 450 13.80 -14.83 -9.22
C LYS A 450 14.00 -16.17 -8.53
N MET A 451 15.25 -16.65 -8.52
CA MET A 451 15.60 -17.89 -7.84
C MET A 451 15.45 -17.75 -6.31
N GLY A 452 15.88 -16.63 -5.73
CA GLY A 452 15.76 -16.36 -4.30
C GLY A 452 14.31 -16.31 -3.84
N PHE A 453 13.45 -15.59 -4.57
CA PHE A 453 12.01 -15.52 -4.28
C PHE A 453 11.32 -16.88 -4.47
N ALA A 454 11.67 -17.64 -5.51
CA ALA A 454 11.12 -18.98 -5.71
C ALA A 454 11.46 -19.93 -4.55
N LEU A 455 12.66 -19.85 -3.98
CA LEU A 455 13.07 -20.66 -2.83
C LEU A 455 12.41 -20.22 -1.51
N LEU A 456 12.26 -18.91 -1.30
CA LEU A 456 11.71 -18.33 -0.07
C LEU A 456 10.18 -18.45 0.01
N LEU A 457 9.49 -18.37 -1.14
CA LEU A 457 8.02 -18.29 -1.20
C LEU A 457 7.33 -19.62 -1.48
N ALA A 458 8.07 -20.71 -1.68
CA ALA A 458 7.51 -22.02 -2.06
C ALA A 458 6.53 -22.63 -1.04
N ASN A 459 6.59 -22.19 0.24
CA ASN A 459 5.84 -22.81 1.35
C ASN A 459 5.02 -21.81 2.20
N THR A 460 4.80 -20.57 1.73
CA THR A 460 4.32 -19.48 2.61
C THR A 460 3.01 -18.82 2.16
N TYR A 461 2.16 -19.46 1.36
CA TYR A 461 0.89 -18.88 0.96
C TYR A 461 -0.28 -19.84 1.17
N HIS A 462 -1.13 -19.51 2.14
CA HIS A 462 -2.37 -20.19 2.43
C HIS A 462 -3.49 -19.13 2.59
N GLY A 463 -4.05 -18.64 1.48
CA GLY A 463 -5.25 -17.79 1.53
C GLY A 463 -6.47 -18.53 2.11
N ASN A 464 -6.46 -19.86 2.01
CA ASN A 464 -7.49 -20.73 2.56
C ASN A 464 -7.42 -20.88 4.10
N ASP A 465 -6.32 -20.46 4.71
CA ASP A 465 -6.07 -20.71 6.13
C ASP A 465 -6.83 -19.75 7.04
N GLN A 466 -7.11 -18.49 6.66
CA GLN A 466 -7.73 -17.54 7.59
C GLN A 466 -9.19 -17.90 7.92
N ILE A 467 -10.04 -18.17 6.92
CA ILE A 467 -11.44 -18.59 7.18
C ILE A 467 -11.45 -19.97 7.85
N SER A 468 -10.59 -20.90 7.40
CA SER A 468 -10.48 -22.24 7.99
C SER A 468 -9.96 -22.22 9.44
N GLN A 469 -9.24 -21.18 9.85
CA GLN A 469 -8.75 -20.99 11.23
C GLN A 469 -9.72 -20.22 12.12
N MET A 470 -10.78 -19.61 11.58
CA MET A 470 -11.81 -18.97 12.39
C MET A 470 -12.48 -19.99 13.32
N ASP A 471 -12.60 -19.61 14.59
CA ASP A 471 -13.16 -20.44 15.66
C ASP A 471 -14.16 -19.60 16.45
N LEU A 472 -14.98 -20.23 17.29
CA LEU A 472 -15.91 -19.48 18.14
C LEU A 472 -15.11 -18.54 19.07
N PRO A 473 -15.44 -17.23 19.12
CA PRO A 473 -14.69 -16.27 19.91
C PRO A 473 -14.86 -16.54 21.42
N LEU A 474 -14.01 -15.91 22.21
CA LEU A 474 -14.13 -15.90 23.66
C LEU A 474 -15.21 -14.90 24.10
N ASP A 475 -15.96 -15.25 25.13
CA ASP A 475 -16.90 -14.37 25.80
C ASP A 475 -16.18 -13.35 26.70
N LEU A 476 -16.95 -12.45 27.34
CA LEU A 476 -16.42 -11.43 28.25
C LEU A 476 -15.64 -11.98 29.46
N ASN A 477 -15.77 -13.28 29.76
CA ASN A 477 -15.05 -13.96 30.84
C ASN A 477 -13.83 -14.73 30.32
N GLY A 478 -13.52 -14.64 29.02
CA GLY A 478 -12.41 -15.35 28.40
C GLY A 478 -12.67 -16.84 28.16
N ALA A 479 -13.93 -17.29 28.20
CA ALA A 479 -14.32 -18.67 27.87
C ALA A 479 -14.92 -18.73 26.46
N ARG A 480 -14.71 -19.81 25.70
CA ARG A 480 -15.37 -19.94 24.38
C ARG A 480 -16.90 -19.93 24.56
N VAL A 481 -17.61 -19.41 23.56
CA VAL A 481 -19.07 -19.24 23.60
C VAL A 481 -19.85 -20.57 23.74
N ASP A 482 -19.27 -21.69 23.34
CA ASP A 482 -19.84 -23.03 23.48
C ASP A 482 -19.59 -23.68 24.86
N VAL A 483 -18.72 -23.11 25.70
CA VAL A 483 -18.40 -23.69 27.02
C VAL A 483 -19.63 -23.70 27.93
N GLY A 484 -19.93 -24.89 28.46
CA GLY A 484 -21.10 -25.12 29.34
C GLY A 484 -22.38 -25.49 28.60
N ILE A 485 -22.35 -25.53 27.26
CA ILE A 485 -23.45 -26.00 26.41
C ILE A 485 -23.02 -27.31 25.75
N ASN A 486 -23.80 -28.37 25.92
CA ASN A 486 -23.59 -29.64 25.23
C ASN A 486 -24.10 -29.52 23.79
N THR A 487 -23.20 -29.58 22.81
CA THR A 487 -23.54 -29.42 21.39
C THR A 487 -23.59 -30.76 20.67
N THR A 488 -24.62 -30.97 19.84
CA THR A 488 -24.64 -32.05 18.87
C THR A 488 -24.92 -31.47 17.49
N VAL A 489 -24.04 -31.74 16.52
CA VAL A 489 -24.22 -31.32 15.12
C VAL A 489 -24.55 -32.56 14.30
N TYR A 490 -25.76 -32.61 13.75
CA TYR A 490 -26.17 -33.66 12.83
C TYR A 490 -25.84 -33.23 11.40
N SER A 491 -25.24 -34.13 10.61
CA SER A 491 -24.92 -33.86 9.20
C SER A 491 -25.96 -34.45 8.23
N ARG A 492 -26.83 -35.36 8.71
CA ARG A 492 -27.87 -36.01 7.91
C ARG A 492 -29.20 -36.00 8.65
N VAL A 493 -30.29 -35.78 7.91
CA VAL A 493 -31.66 -35.74 8.43
C VAL A 493 -32.06 -37.06 9.10
N GLU A 494 -31.59 -38.19 8.56
CA GLU A 494 -31.89 -39.55 9.04
C GLU A 494 -31.35 -39.82 10.46
N ASP A 495 -30.28 -39.12 10.85
CA ASP A 495 -29.62 -39.29 12.15
C ASP A 495 -30.30 -38.47 13.26
N VAL A 496 -31.26 -37.60 12.90
CA VAL A 496 -31.91 -36.68 13.82
C VAL A 496 -33.05 -37.41 14.57
N PRO A 497 -32.98 -37.54 15.90
CA PRO A 497 -34.06 -38.15 16.67
C PRO A 497 -35.32 -37.26 16.64
N PRO A 498 -36.53 -37.85 16.61
CA PRO A 498 -37.75 -37.06 16.66
C PRO A 498 -37.80 -36.26 17.97
N LEU A 499 -38.21 -34.99 17.87
CA LEU A 499 -38.65 -34.26 19.05
C LEU A 499 -39.91 -34.97 19.56
N GLY A 500 -40.02 -35.19 20.87
CA GLY A 500 -41.23 -35.77 21.48
C GLY A 500 -42.50 -34.97 21.10
N PRO A 501 -43.71 -35.40 21.49
CA PRO A 501 -44.96 -34.78 21.03
C PRO A 501 -44.91 -33.25 21.19
N TYR A 502 -44.82 -32.56 20.05
CA TYR A 502 -44.64 -31.12 19.95
C TYR A 502 -46.02 -30.51 19.73
N ASP A 503 -46.56 -29.84 20.75
CA ASP A 503 -47.89 -29.25 20.69
C ASP A 503 -47.77 -27.80 20.19
N LEU A 504 -47.71 -27.64 18.86
CA LEU A 504 -47.57 -26.35 18.17
C LEU A 504 -48.81 -25.43 18.28
N GLY A 505 -49.71 -25.66 19.25
CA GLY A 505 -51.00 -24.99 19.37
C GLY A 505 -51.19 -24.14 20.63
N GLY A 506 -50.25 -24.13 21.56
CA GLY A 506 -50.39 -23.51 22.87
C GLY A 506 -49.77 -22.10 22.95
N GLY A 507 -50.57 -21.06 22.70
CA GLY A 507 -50.11 -19.66 22.76
C GLY A 507 -49.28 -19.33 24.01
N GLY A 508 -47.97 -19.11 23.82
CA GLY A 508 -47.01 -18.64 24.82
C GLY A 508 -46.10 -19.73 25.42
N GLU A 509 -46.24 -21.00 25.04
CA GLU A 509 -45.50 -22.10 25.67
C GLU A 509 -44.17 -22.48 24.98
N ASP A 510 -43.83 -21.94 23.81
CA ASP A 510 -42.66 -22.40 23.02
C ASP A 510 -41.32 -22.32 23.80
N VAL A 511 -41.03 -21.18 24.46
CA VAL A 511 -39.82 -21.03 25.31
C VAL A 511 -39.86 -21.99 26.51
N LYS A 512 -41.04 -22.21 27.07
CA LYS A 512 -41.26 -23.11 28.20
C LYS A 512 -41.06 -24.57 27.78
N GLN A 513 -41.55 -24.96 26.60
CA GLN A 513 -41.35 -26.28 26.02
C GLN A 513 -39.86 -26.53 25.71
N ILE A 514 -39.16 -25.56 25.13
CA ILE A 514 -37.71 -25.62 24.89
C ILE A 514 -36.95 -25.81 26.22
N ARG A 515 -37.34 -25.08 27.27
CA ARG A 515 -36.76 -25.19 28.62
C ARG A 515 -37.04 -26.53 29.30
N GLU A 516 -38.28 -27.00 29.25
CA GLU A 516 -38.70 -28.28 29.84
C GLU A 516 -38.01 -29.46 29.15
N ARG A 517 -37.86 -29.39 27.83
CA ARG A 517 -37.09 -30.35 27.04
C ARG A 517 -35.58 -30.24 27.29
N GLY A 518 -35.11 -29.06 27.68
CA GLY A 518 -33.70 -28.76 27.95
C GLY A 518 -32.82 -28.73 26.70
N VAL A 519 -33.43 -28.67 25.50
CA VAL A 519 -32.72 -28.71 24.21
C VAL A 519 -33.31 -27.67 23.27
N LEU A 520 -32.45 -26.77 22.77
CA LEU A 520 -32.76 -25.90 21.63
C LEU A 520 -32.29 -26.58 20.35
N ARG A 521 -33.19 -26.80 19.40
CA ARG A 521 -32.86 -27.40 18.10
C ARG A 521 -32.89 -26.34 17.00
N VAL A 522 -31.73 -26.12 16.40
CA VAL A 522 -31.48 -25.07 15.42
C VAL A 522 -31.29 -25.66 14.04
N GLY A 523 -32.14 -25.28 13.10
CA GLY A 523 -31.97 -25.60 11.69
C GLY A 523 -30.84 -24.79 11.08
N TYR A 524 -29.89 -25.45 10.42
CA TYR A 524 -28.75 -24.82 9.75
C TYR A 524 -28.56 -25.33 8.33
N ASN A 525 -28.03 -24.47 7.46
CA ASN A 525 -27.51 -24.82 6.14
C ASN A 525 -25.98 -24.70 6.19
N SER A 526 -25.24 -25.76 5.82
CA SER A 526 -23.80 -25.87 6.05
C SER A 526 -22.93 -24.99 5.13
N ASN A 527 -23.52 -24.33 4.14
CA ASN A 527 -22.81 -23.69 3.04
C ASN A 527 -23.10 -22.18 2.93
N ASN A 528 -23.15 -21.45 4.05
CA ASN A 528 -23.38 -20.01 4.08
C ASN A 528 -22.26 -19.29 4.84
N ILE A 529 -21.04 -19.24 4.28
CA ILE A 529 -19.93 -18.45 4.85
C ILE A 529 -20.29 -16.96 4.71
N PRO A 530 -20.09 -16.11 5.74
CA PRO A 530 -19.49 -16.37 7.05
C PRO A 530 -20.50 -16.65 8.19
N PHE A 531 -21.77 -16.88 7.86
CA PHE A 531 -22.84 -17.05 8.85
C PHE A 531 -22.88 -18.45 9.48
N VAL A 532 -22.70 -19.50 8.68
CA VAL A 532 -22.70 -20.91 9.10
C VAL A 532 -21.79 -21.72 8.17
N PHE A 533 -20.73 -22.30 8.72
CA PHE A 533 -19.80 -23.16 7.98
C PHE A 533 -19.00 -24.08 8.91
N PHE A 534 -18.33 -25.07 8.35
CA PHE A 534 -17.36 -25.89 9.09
C PHE A 534 -15.95 -25.32 8.93
N ASN A 535 -15.26 -25.09 10.06
CA ASN A 535 -13.86 -24.64 10.02
C ASN A 535 -12.90 -25.81 9.69
N GLY A 536 -11.59 -25.52 9.59
CA GLY A 536 -10.55 -26.50 9.30
C GLY A 536 -10.38 -27.59 10.36
N LYS A 537 -10.97 -27.44 11.55
CA LYS A 537 -11.02 -28.48 12.60
C LYS A 537 -12.23 -29.41 12.45
N GLY A 538 -13.18 -29.06 11.58
CA GLY A 538 -14.45 -29.76 11.42
C GLY A 538 -15.53 -29.31 12.39
N ASP A 539 -15.33 -28.20 13.11
CA ASP A 539 -16.33 -27.62 14.01
C ASP A 539 -17.29 -26.71 13.23
N LEU A 540 -18.60 -26.77 13.56
CA LEU A 540 -19.59 -25.86 13.00
C LEU A 540 -19.44 -24.48 13.68
N VAL A 541 -19.13 -23.46 12.90
CA VAL A 541 -18.86 -22.09 13.35
C VAL A 541 -19.54 -21.06 12.42
N GLY A 542 -19.47 -19.78 12.81
CA GLY A 542 -20.03 -18.67 12.05
C GLY A 542 -20.91 -17.76 12.89
N TYR A 543 -21.32 -16.64 12.30
CA TYR A 543 -22.12 -15.62 12.98
C TYR A 543 -23.42 -16.19 13.59
N ASP A 544 -24.20 -16.95 12.82
CA ASP A 544 -25.49 -17.48 13.28
C ASP A 544 -25.30 -18.65 14.26
N VAL A 545 -24.18 -19.37 14.15
CA VAL A 545 -23.80 -20.42 15.12
C VAL A 545 -23.49 -19.80 16.47
N GLN A 546 -22.74 -18.69 16.50
CA GLN A 546 -22.52 -17.94 17.74
C GLN A 546 -23.85 -17.44 18.33
N MET A 547 -24.72 -16.86 17.50
CA MET A 547 -26.02 -16.36 17.94
C MET A 547 -26.93 -17.47 18.49
N ALA A 548 -26.83 -18.71 17.96
CA ALA A 548 -27.57 -19.86 18.48
C ALA A 548 -27.16 -20.22 19.92
N TYR A 549 -25.87 -20.14 20.24
CA TYR A 549 -25.39 -20.33 21.61
C TYR A 549 -25.86 -19.22 22.56
N ASP A 550 -25.86 -17.98 22.09
CA ASP A 550 -26.34 -16.86 22.88
C ASP A 550 -27.86 -16.95 23.13
N LEU A 551 -28.62 -17.40 22.14
CA LEU A 551 -30.04 -17.72 22.31
C LEU A 551 -30.25 -18.85 23.32
N ALA A 552 -29.46 -19.92 23.25
CA ALA A 552 -29.54 -21.04 24.20
C ALA A 552 -29.34 -20.57 25.65
N ARG A 553 -28.40 -19.65 25.89
CA ARG A 553 -28.18 -19.01 27.19
C ARG A 553 -29.36 -18.15 27.60
N PHE A 554 -29.89 -17.34 26.69
CA PHE A 554 -31.07 -16.50 26.95
C PHE A 554 -32.31 -17.33 27.33
N VAL A 555 -32.55 -18.44 26.64
CA VAL A 555 -33.65 -19.36 26.97
C VAL A 555 -33.29 -20.31 28.12
N ASN A 556 -32.08 -20.24 28.69
CA ASN A 556 -31.61 -21.04 29.82
C ASN A 556 -31.64 -22.56 29.57
N VAL A 557 -31.10 -22.99 28.43
CA VAL A 557 -30.86 -24.41 28.12
C VAL A 557 -29.36 -24.70 27.98
N THR A 558 -28.97 -25.90 28.37
CA THR A 558 -27.56 -26.34 28.37
C THR A 558 -27.24 -27.32 27.26
N ARG A 559 -28.16 -27.51 26.29
CA ARG A 559 -27.94 -28.38 25.12
C ARG A 559 -28.49 -27.74 23.85
N VAL A 560 -27.66 -27.74 22.80
CA VAL A 560 -28.02 -27.27 21.46
C VAL A 560 -27.83 -28.41 20.46
N GLU A 561 -28.84 -28.62 19.61
CA GLU A 561 -28.79 -29.58 18.50
C GLU A 561 -28.88 -28.83 17.17
N PHE A 562 -27.81 -28.85 16.39
CA PHE A 562 -27.81 -28.30 15.04
C PHE A 562 -28.28 -29.39 14.07
N VAL A 563 -29.36 -29.12 13.34
CA VAL A 563 -29.97 -30.07 12.39
C VAL A 563 -29.95 -29.53 10.97
N PRO A 564 -29.57 -30.34 9.97
CA PRO A 564 -29.39 -29.85 8.61
C PRO A 564 -30.75 -29.58 7.98
N ILE A 565 -30.86 -28.45 7.28
CA ILE A 565 -32.02 -28.05 6.49
C ILE A 565 -31.57 -27.51 5.13
N THR A 566 -32.51 -27.42 4.19
CA THR A 566 -32.30 -26.74 2.90
C THR A 566 -33.31 -25.61 2.73
N GLY A 567 -33.04 -24.65 1.85
CA GLY A 567 -33.98 -23.57 1.56
C GLY A 567 -35.36 -24.06 1.09
N ALA A 568 -35.43 -25.22 0.41
CA ALA A 568 -36.67 -25.83 -0.06
C ALA A 568 -37.49 -26.48 1.07
N THR A 569 -36.83 -27.02 2.09
CA THR A 569 -37.49 -27.74 3.20
C THR A 569 -37.67 -26.90 4.45
N LEU A 570 -37.27 -25.62 4.41
CA LEU A 570 -37.17 -24.75 5.58
C LEU A 570 -38.52 -24.58 6.30
N ALA A 571 -39.57 -24.15 5.59
CA ALA A 571 -40.89 -23.93 6.19
C ALA A 571 -41.51 -25.23 6.72
N ASP A 572 -41.42 -26.32 5.95
CA ASP A 572 -41.90 -27.64 6.37
C ASP A 572 -41.16 -28.16 7.61
N SER A 573 -39.85 -27.92 7.70
CA SER A 573 -39.03 -28.31 8.86
C SER A 573 -39.43 -27.57 10.13
N LEU A 574 -39.75 -26.28 10.01
CA LEU A 574 -40.29 -25.50 11.14
C LEU A 574 -41.69 -25.98 11.53
N ASN A 575 -42.60 -26.07 10.55
CA ASN A 575 -44.01 -26.35 10.80
C ASN A 575 -44.29 -27.80 11.23
N SER A 576 -43.41 -28.75 10.88
CA SER A 576 -43.46 -30.14 11.37
C SER A 576 -42.85 -30.33 12.76
N GLY A 577 -42.22 -29.29 13.33
CA GLY A 577 -41.48 -29.39 14.58
C GLY A 577 -40.16 -30.15 14.46
N TYR A 578 -39.56 -30.22 13.26
CA TYR A 578 -38.23 -30.80 13.09
C TYR A 578 -37.14 -29.93 13.74
N CYS A 579 -37.32 -28.62 13.77
CA CYS A 579 -36.47 -27.66 14.50
C CYS A 579 -37.33 -26.53 15.10
N ASP A 580 -36.83 -25.87 16.15
CA ASP A 580 -37.57 -24.79 16.83
C ASP A 580 -37.38 -23.45 16.11
N ILE A 581 -36.18 -23.23 15.57
CA ILE A 581 -35.76 -21.98 14.93
C ILE A 581 -34.74 -22.29 13.82
N VAL A 582 -34.77 -21.50 12.76
CA VAL A 582 -33.74 -21.53 11.71
C VAL A 582 -32.85 -20.32 11.83
N MET A 583 -31.54 -20.57 11.97
CA MET A 583 -30.50 -19.55 12.10
C MET A 583 -29.43 -19.81 11.04
N SER A 584 -29.68 -19.32 9.82
CA SER A 584 -28.83 -19.55 8.65
C SER A 584 -29.13 -18.54 7.52
N SER A 585 -28.86 -17.25 7.79
CA SER A 585 -28.99 -16.14 6.84
C SER A 585 -30.31 -16.11 6.05
N VAL A 586 -31.44 -16.25 6.75
CA VAL A 586 -32.76 -16.35 6.11
C VAL A 586 -33.29 -14.97 5.72
N ALA A 587 -33.34 -14.71 4.42
CA ALA A 587 -33.98 -13.51 3.86
C ALA A 587 -35.48 -13.45 4.19
N VAL A 588 -35.92 -12.32 4.73
CA VAL A 588 -37.32 -11.97 4.97
C VAL A 588 -37.94 -11.50 3.65
N THR A 589 -38.92 -12.23 3.13
CA THR A 589 -39.68 -11.83 1.93
C THR A 589 -41.18 -11.96 2.15
N PRO A 590 -42.02 -11.22 1.40
CA PRO A 590 -43.48 -11.34 1.49
C PRO A 590 -43.99 -12.77 1.34
N GLU A 591 -43.43 -13.54 0.41
CA GLU A 591 -43.84 -14.93 0.17
C GLU A 591 -43.54 -15.83 1.37
N ARG A 592 -42.39 -15.62 2.02
CA ARG A 592 -42.00 -16.41 3.18
C ARG A 592 -42.80 -16.05 4.43
N LEU A 593 -43.31 -14.82 4.53
CA LEU A 593 -44.19 -14.39 5.63
C LEU A 593 -45.56 -15.09 5.62
N ASP A 594 -45.98 -15.63 4.47
CA ASP A 594 -47.20 -16.44 4.37
C ASP A 594 -47.01 -17.86 4.93
N GLU A 595 -45.78 -18.38 4.92
CA GLU A 595 -45.45 -19.78 5.26
C GLU A 595 -44.81 -19.95 6.64
N MET A 596 -44.22 -18.87 7.19
CA MET A 596 -43.50 -18.86 8.47
C MET A 596 -43.41 -17.46 9.06
N LYS A 597 -43.06 -17.39 10.35
CA LYS A 597 -42.89 -16.14 11.09
C LYS A 597 -41.41 -15.78 11.24
N PHE A 598 -41.11 -14.49 11.31
CA PHE A 598 -39.73 -13.97 11.41
C PHE A 598 -39.56 -13.02 12.57
N THR A 599 -38.39 -13.08 13.21
CA THR A 599 -37.92 -12.03 14.11
C THR A 599 -37.71 -10.70 13.41
N ASP A 600 -37.47 -9.64 14.18
CA ASP A 600 -36.84 -8.41 13.68
C ASP A 600 -35.50 -8.75 13.02
N SER A 601 -35.09 -7.92 12.05
CA SER A 601 -33.85 -8.12 11.29
C SER A 601 -32.64 -7.97 12.22
N TYR A 602 -31.77 -8.97 12.27
CA TYR A 602 -30.52 -8.91 13.05
C TYR A 602 -29.36 -8.34 12.23
N VAL A 603 -29.40 -8.50 10.90
CA VAL A 603 -28.44 -7.90 9.98
C VAL A 603 -29.15 -7.46 8.70
N THR A 604 -28.69 -6.35 8.15
CA THR A 604 -29.06 -5.89 6.81
C THR A 604 -27.87 -6.13 5.90
N VAL A 605 -28.10 -6.89 4.83
CA VAL A 605 -27.08 -7.29 3.87
C VAL A 605 -27.32 -6.61 2.53
N HIS A 606 -26.28 -6.48 1.71
CA HIS A 606 -26.34 -5.69 0.47
C HIS A 606 -26.38 -6.62 -0.74
N MET A 607 -27.30 -6.39 -1.67
CA MET A 607 -27.29 -7.15 -2.92
C MET A 607 -26.07 -6.79 -3.78
N SER A 608 -25.50 -7.80 -4.42
CA SER A 608 -24.31 -7.68 -5.23
C SER A 608 -24.30 -8.68 -6.37
N PHE A 609 -23.42 -8.44 -7.34
CA PHE A 609 -23.00 -9.45 -8.30
C PHE A 609 -21.57 -9.87 -8.01
N VAL A 610 -21.31 -11.17 -7.94
CA VAL A 610 -19.97 -11.71 -8.07
C VAL A 610 -19.70 -11.92 -9.56
N VAL A 611 -18.74 -11.20 -10.09
CA VAL A 611 -18.38 -11.16 -11.51
C VAL A 611 -16.85 -11.26 -11.64
N PRO A 612 -16.32 -11.62 -12.81
CA PRO A 612 -14.89 -11.41 -13.07
C PRO A 612 -14.52 -9.96 -12.71
N ASP A 613 -13.43 -9.76 -11.98
CA ASP A 613 -13.07 -8.46 -11.38
C ASP A 613 -13.07 -7.31 -12.42
N GLU A 614 -12.56 -7.60 -13.61
CA GLU A 614 -12.54 -6.67 -14.76
C GLU A 614 -13.93 -6.12 -15.17
N GLN A 615 -15.01 -6.81 -14.79
CA GLN A 615 -16.40 -6.45 -15.12
C GLN A 615 -17.12 -5.77 -13.94
N LYS A 616 -16.52 -5.69 -12.74
CA LYS A 616 -17.15 -5.13 -11.52
C LYS A 616 -17.84 -3.78 -11.76
N ALA A 617 -17.15 -2.87 -12.43
CA ALA A 617 -17.66 -1.52 -12.70
C ALA A 617 -18.89 -1.49 -13.62
N GLU A 618 -19.04 -2.48 -14.50
CA GLU A 618 -20.23 -2.61 -15.36
C GLU A 618 -21.43 -3.14 -14.58
N PHE A 619 -21.18 -3.98 -13.57
CA PHE A 619 -22.20 -4.64 -12.76
C PHE A 619 -22.63 -3.86 -11.52
N SER A 620 -21.86 -2.85 -11.08
CA SER A 620 -22.24 -2.01 -9.93
C SER A 620 -23.50 -1.17 -10.18
N LYS A 621 -23.79 -0.83 -11.43
CA LYS A 621 -24.99 -0.07 -11.80
C LYS A 621 -26.02 -0.99 -12.45
N LEU A 622 -27.12 -1.24 -11.75
CA LEU A 622 -28.19 -2.12 -12.24
C LEU A 622 -28.72 -1.73 -13.62
N GLU A 623 -28.79 -0.43 -13.93
CA GLU A 623 -29.25 0.08 -15.23
C GLU A 623 -28.30 -0.25 -16.39
N ASN A 624 -27.02 -0.52 -16.11
CA ASN A 624 -26.07 -1.02 -17.11
C ASN A 624 -26.32 -2.52 -17.34
N VAL A 625 -26.44 -3.29 -16.26
CA VAL A 625 -26.70 -4.74 -16.29
C VAL A 625 -27.99 -5.05 -17.07
N LYS A 626 -29.08 -4.29 -16.83
CA LYS A 626 -30.36 -4.45 -17.54
C LYS A 626 -30.25 -4.23 -19.06
N LYS A 627 -29.24 -3.52 -19.55
CA LYS A 627 -29.04 -3.25 -20.99
C LYS A 627 -28.20 -4.32 -21.68
N MET A 628 -27.54 -5.20 -20.92
CA MET A 628 -26.72 -6.28 -21.47
C MET A 628 -27.60 -7.31 -22.17
N LYS A 629 -27.26 -7.64 -23.41
CA LYS A 629 -28.01 -8.61 -24.22
C LYS A 629 -27.43 -10.01 -24.03
N GLY A 630 -28.29 -10.98 -23.76
CA GLY A 630 -27.88 -12.39 -23.64
C GLY A 630 -27.16 -12.71 -22.33
N LEU A 631 -27.22 -11.82 -21.34
CA LEU A 631 -26.60 -12.01 -20.03
C LEU A 631 -27.19 -13.24 -19.32
N ARG A 632 -26.32 -14.13 -18.84
CA ARG A 632 -26.69 -15.25 -17.97
C ARG A 632 -26.29 -14.92 -16.53
N VAL A 633 -27.25 -14.93 -15.62
CA VAL A 633 -27.00 -14.65 -14.20
C VAL A 633 -27.27 -15.89 -13.38
N ALA A 634 -26.23 -16.42 -12.76
CA ALA A 634 -26.32 -17.50 -11.79
C ALA A 634 -26.99 -17.01 -10.51
N VAL A 635 -27.80 -17.89 -9.92
CA VAL A 635 -28.43 -17.66 -8.62
C VAL A 635 -28.47 -19.00 -7.91
N PHE A 636 -28.07 -19.04 -6.64
CA PHE A 636 -28.21 -20.27 -5.86
C PHE A 636 -29.68 -20.70 -5.79
N ASN A 637 -29.90 -21.96 -6.12
CA ASN A 637 -31.21 -22.57 -6.13
C ASN A 637 -31.81 -22.57 -4.71
N ASN A 638 -33.14 -22.60 -4.62
CA ASN A 638 -33.87 -22.58 -3.34
C ASN A 638 -33.62 -21.35 -2.44
N THR A 639 -33.10 -20.26 -3.00
CA THR A 639 -32.97 -18.97 -2.31
C THR A 639 -34.08 -18.01 -2.70
N ALA A 640 -34.35 -17.02 -1.83
CA ALA A 640 -35.25 -15.91 -2.15
C ALA A 640 -34.79 -15.10 -3.39
N LEU A 641 -33.49 -15.12 -3.67
CA LEU A 641 -32.88 -14.36 -4.76
C LEU A 641 -33.31 -14.83 -6.15
N VAL A 642 -33.77 -16.07 -6.34
CA VAL A 642 -34.17 -16.57 -7.67
C VAL A 642 -35.31 -15.73 -8.26
N LYS A 643 -36.35 -15.46 -7.46
CA LYS A 643 -37.49 -14.62 -7.89
C LYS A 643 -37.09 -13.15 -8.02
N VAL A 644 -36.32 -12.64 -7.06
CA VAL A 644 -35.85 -11.25 -7.05
C VAL A 644 -34.99 -10.96 -8.28
N ALA A 645 -34.04 -11.83 -8.61
CA ALA A 645 -33.18 -11.70 -9.78
C ALA A 645 -33.99 -11.71 -11.09
N ALA A 646 -34.98 -12.61 -11.21
CA ALA A 646 -35.86 -12.67 -12.38
C ALA A 646 -36.70 -11.39 -12.57
N GLN A 647 -37.16 -10.77 -11.47
CA GLN A 647 -37.89 -9.50 -11.52
C GLN A 647 -36.97 -8.30 -11.81
N MET A 648 -35.77 -8.28 -11.23
CA MET A 648 -34.80 -7.19 -11.40
C MET A 648 -34.17 -7.19 -12.79
N LEU A 649 -33.97 -8.36 -13.40
CA LEU A 649 -33.29 -8.57 -14.67
C LEU A 649 -34.17 -9.32 -15.68
N PRO A 650 -35.30 -8.76 -16.13
CA PRO A 650 -36.25 -9.47 -17.00
C PRO A 650 -35.68 -9.80 -18.40
N GLY A 651 -34.58 -9.17 -18.79
CA GLY A 651 -33.87 -9.43 -20.05
C GLY A 651 -32.71 -10.44 -19.94
N ALA A 652 -32.36 -10.88 -18.73
CA ALA A 652 -31.31 -11.84 -18.48
C ALA A 652 -31.87 -13.27 -18.39
N THR A 653 -31.03 -14.25 -18.72
CA THR A 653 -31.33 -15.66 -18.47
C THR A 653 -30.88 -16.01 -17.06
N ILE A 654 -31.83 -16.28 -16.17
CA ILE A 654 -31.54 -16.71 -14.80
C ILE A 654 -31.14 -18.19 -14.82
N VAL A 655 -29.96 -18.51 -14.30
CA VAL A 655 -29.38 -19.86 -14.26
C VAL A 655 -29.32 -20.33 -12.81
N PRO A 656 -30.26 -21.19 -12.35
CA PRO A 656 -30.17 -21.78 -11.02
C PRO A 656 -28.92 -22.66 -10.93
N ILE A 657 -28.16 -22.54 -9.84
CA ILE A 657 -26.98 -23.36 -9.51
C ILE A 657 -27.14 -24.00 -8.14
N ASP A 658 -26.62 -25.22 -7.95
CA ASP A 658 -26.69 -25.91 -6.64
C ASP A 658 -25.35 -25.81 -5.86
N SER A 659 -24.24 -25.44 -6.52
CA SER A 659 -22.93 -25.24 -5.89
C SER A 659 -22.15 -24.06 -6.46
N GLU A 660 -21.19 -23.54 -5.68
CA GLU A 660 -20.24 -22.51 -6.12
C GLU A 660 -19.40 -22.97 -7.33
N GLU A 661 -19.01 -24.24 -7.38
CA GLU A 661 -18.20 -24.82 -8.46
C GLU A 661 -18.88 -24.66 -9.84
N GLU A 662 -20.20 -24.76 -9.89
CA GLU A 662 -20.98 -24.57 -11.12
C GLU A 662 -20.80 -23.18 -11.74
N PHE A 663 -20.59 -22.16 -10.90
CA PHE A 663 -20.33 -20.80 -11.35
C PHE A 663 -18.83 -20.56 -11.58
N PHE A 664 -18.00 -20.83 -10.57
CA PHE A 664 -16.59 -20.44 -10.61
C PHE A 664 -15.70 -21.38 -11.46
N VAL A 665 -16.03 -22.67 -11.51
CA VAL A 665 -15.23 -23.69 -12.20
C VAL A 665 -15.87 -24.06 -13.55
N GLU A 666 -17.15 -24.41 -13.55
CA GLU A 666 -17.86 -24.82 -14.77
C GLU A 666 -18.30 -23.63 -15.65
N LYS A 667 -18.29 -22.41 -15.10
CA LYS A 667 -18.62 -21.16 -15.81
C LYS A 667 -20.01 -21.19 -16.48
N LYS A 668 -21.01 -21.72 -15.77
CA LYS A 668 -22.39 -21.84 -16.29
C LYS A 668 -23.08 -20.49 -16.56
N ALA A 669 -22.63 -19.41 -15.92
CA ALA A 669 -23.19 -18.06 -16.08
C ALA A 669 -22.09 -16.99 -16.15
N ASP A 670 -22.48 -15.77 -16.49
CA ASP A 670 -21.57 -14.63 -16.69
C ASP A 670 -21.40 -13.80 -15.40
N ALA A 671 -22.41 -13.79 -14.53
CA ALA A 671 -22.40 -13.16 -13.21
C ALA A 671 -23.17 -14.04 -12.21
N LEU A 672 -22.83 -13.99 -10.93
CA LEU A 672 -23.57 -14.62 -9.85
C LEU A 672 -24.22 -13.52 -9.00
N ILE A 673 -25.53 -13.53 -8.82
CA ILE A 673 -26.18 -12.58 -7.90
C ILE A 673 -26.24 -13.18 -6.49
N THR A 674 -25.75 -12.44 -5.51
CA THR A 674 -25.69 -12.85 -4.10
C THR A 674 -25.63 -11.62 -3.20
N THR A 675 -25.39 -11.79 -1.89
CA THR A 675 -25.10 -10.68 -0.99
C THR A 675 -23.62 -10.31 -1.01
N ALA A 676 -23.28 -9.06 -0.71
CA ALA A 676 -21.89 -8.63 -0.67
C ALA A 676 -21.11 -9.42 0.38
N GLU A 677 -21.75 -9.65 1.52
CA GLU A 677 -21.21 -10.36 2.67
C GLU A 677 -20.84 -11.82 2.33
N GLU A 678 -21.70 -12.55 1.63
CA GLU A 678 -21.40 -13.92 1.15
C GLU A 678 -20.45 -13.88 -0.05
N GLY A 679 -20.69 -12.97 -0.99
CA GLY A 679 -19.89 -12.82 -2.22
C GLY A 679 -18.41 -12.58 -1.93
N TYR A 680 -18.07 -11.76 -0.94
CA TYR A 680 -16.67 -11.51 -0.59
C TYR A 680 -16.00 -12.73 0.01
N THR A 681 -16.74 -13.61 0.70
CA THR A 681 -16.17 -14.88 1.18
C THR A 681 -15.91 -15.85 0.05
N MET A 682 -16.76 -15.85 -0.98
CA MET A 682 -16.54 -16.65 -2.19
C MET A 682 -15.32 -16.13 -2.96
N THR A 683 -15.14 -14.81 -3.08
CA THR A 683 -13.98 -14.24 -3.80
C THR A 683 -12.66 -14.45 -3.06
N MET A 684 -12.66 -14.74 -1.74
CA MET A 684 -11.46 -15.22 -1.04
C MET A 684 -11.00 -16.59 -1.56
N GLN A 685 -11.93 -17.46 -1.96
CA GLN A 685 -11.64 -18.77 -2.56
C GLN A 685 -11.42 -18.67 -4.08
N TYR A 686 -12.08 -17.69 -4.73
CA TYR A 686 -12.05 -17.46 -6.17
C TYR A 686 -11.59 -16.04 -6.51
N PRO A 687 -10.29 -15.74 -6.34
CA PRO A 687 -9.75 -14.37 -6.37
C PRO A 687 -9.74 -13.69 -7.75
N PHE A 688 -10.17 -14.38 -8.80
CA PHE A 688 -10.38 -13.80 -10.14
C PHE A 688 -11.76 -13.14 -10.30
N TYR A 689 -12.58 -13.22 -9.26
CA TYR A 689 -13.90 -12.62 -9.18
C TYR A 689 -13.89 -11.54 -8.10
N ASP A 690 -14.72 -10.52 -8.27
CA ASP A 690 -14.96 -9.49 -7.28
C ASP A 690 -16.47 -9.23 -7.13
N VAL A 691 -16.83 -8.53 -6.06
CA VAL A 691 -18.18 -8.22 -5.66
C VAL A 691 -18.56 -6.81 -6.13
N ALA A 692 -19.41 -6.74 -7.14
CA ALA A 692 -20.06 -5.51 -7.56
C ALA A 692 -21.32 -5.27 -6.72
N ILE A 693 -21.20 -4.47 -5.66
CA ILE A 693 -22.36 -4.03 -4.86
C ILE A 693 -23.26 -3.16 -5.74
N ILE A 694 -24.57 -3.42 -5.71
CA ILE A 694 -25.53 -2.73 -6.56
C ILE A 694 -25.81 -1.32 -6.02
N GLU A 695 -25.50 -0.31 -6.83
CA GLU A 695 -25.74 1.09 -6.52
C GLU A 695 -27.16 1.56 -6.92
N PRO A 696 -27.78 2.46 -6.14
CA PRO A 696 -27.33 2.95 -4.83
C PRO A 696 -27.55 1.90 -3.72
N ASN A 697 -26.53 1.69 -2.89
CA ASN A 697 -26.46 0.57 -1.94
C ASN A 697 -27.63 0.56 -0.93
N ASP A 698 -28.10 1.72 -0.49
CA ASP A 698 -29.22 1.85 0.45
C ASP A 698 -30.57 1.38 -0.14
N SER A 699 -30.67 1.25 -1.46
CA SER A 699 -31.90 0.84 -2.16
C SER A 699 -31.97 -0.66 -2.45
N TYR A 700 -30.84 -1.37 -2.40
CA TYR A 700 -30.75 -2.80 -2.74
C TYR A 700 -30.24 -3.60 -1.55
N GLN A 701 -31.00 -3.55 -0.46
CA GLN A 701 -30.71 -4.24 0.79
C GLN A 701 -31.71 -5.38 1.03
N MET A 702 -31.25 -6.43 1.71
CA MET A 702 -32.10 -7.49 2.23
C MET A 702 -32.01 -7.55 3.75
N MET A 703 -33.15 -7.87 4.37
CA MET A 703 -33.25 -8.09 5.80
C MET A 703 -33.11 -9.58 6.07
N TYR A 704 -32.16 -9.95 6.93
CA TYR A 704 -32.06 -11.30 7.48
C TYR A 704 -32.68 -11.34 8.87
N GLY A 705 -33.61 -12.27 9.06
CA GLY A 705 -34.30 -12.53 10.31
C GLY A 705 -34.29 -14.02 10.63
N TYR A 706 -34.45 -14.37 11.91
CA TYR A 706 -34.56 -15.76 12.30
C TYR A 706 -35.99 -16.25 12.12
N ALA A 707 -36.14 -17.40 11.45
CA ALA A 707 -37.43 -17.94 11.10
C ALA A 707 -37.91 -18.97 12.13
N VAL A 708 -39.20 -18.91 12.45
CA VAL A 708 -39.91 -19.83 13.36
C VAL A 708 -41.20 -20.31 12.71
N ALA A 709 -41.77 -21.41 13.21
CA ALA A 709 -42.97 -22.01 12.65
C ALA A 709 -44.16 -21.02 12.57
N GLN A 710 -45.03 -21.18 11.58
CA GLN A 710 -46.14 -20.25 11.32
C GLN A 710 -47.15 -20.18 12.47
N ASN A 711 -47.33 -21.30 13.16
CA ASN A 711 -48.18 -21.43 14.34
C ASN A 711 -47.48 -21.05 15.66
N SER A 712 -46.20 -20.65 15.61
CA SER A 712 -45.49 -20.14 16.79
C SER A 712 -46.23 -18.99 17.44
N SER A 713 -46.18 -18.93 18.77
CA SER A 713 -46.89 -17.91 19.52
C SER A 713 -46.29 -16.51 19.33
N ASP A 714 -47.13 -15.48 19.29
CA ASP A 714 -46.64 -14.09 19.20
C ASP A 714 -45.78 -13.69 20.41
N THR A 715 -46.03 -14.31 21.57
CA THR A 715 -45.20 -14.15 22.78
C THR A 715 -43.80 -14.72 22.59
N TYR A 716 -43.66 -15.87 21.93
CA TYR A 716 -42.33 -16.42 21.61
C TYR A 716 -41.57 -15.46 20.70
N LEU A 717 -42.23 -14.97 19.66
CA LEU A 717 -41.67 -14.02 18.70
C LEU A 717 -41.24 -12.70 19.38
N MET A 718 -42.11 -12.16 20.23
CA MET A 718 -41.79 -10.97 21.04
C MET A 718 -40.57 -11.21 21.96
N SER A 719 -40.46 -12.41 22.54
CA SER A 719 -39.30 -12.78 23.37
C SER A 719 -38.00 -12.82 22.56
N LEU A 720 -38.03 -13.38 21.35
CA LEU A 720 -36.89 -13.38 20.43
C LEU A 720 -36.49 -11.97 20.01
N ASN A 721 -37.46 -11.10 19.70
CA ASN A 721 -37.17 -9.70 19.34
C ASN A 721 -36.56 -8.91 20.50
N TYR A 722 -37.01 -9.15 21.74
CA TYR A 722 -36.36 -8.57 22.91
C TYR A 722 -34.93 -9.08 23.11
N TRP A 723 -34.70 -10.38 22.92
CA TRP A 723 -33.36 -10.94 22.95
C TRP A 723 -32.45 -10.29 21.89
N LEU A 724 -32.90 -10.19 20.63
CA LEU A 724 -32.14 -9.49 19.58
C LEU A 724 -31.84 -8.03 19.93
N LYS A 725 -32.80 -7.34 20.55
CA LYS A 725 -32.57 -5.99 21.04
C LYS A 725 -31.51 -5.95 22.14
N MET A 726 -31.51 -6.93 23.06
CA MET A 726 -30.46 -7.04 24.09
C MET A 726 -29.10 -7.36 23.47
N GLU A 727 -29.03 -8.21 22.44
CA GLU A 727 -27.80 -8.49 21.71
C GLU A 727 -27.25 -7.22 21.02
N LYS A 728 -28.14 -6.41 20.46
CA LYS A 728 -27.80 -5.13 19.84
C LYS A 728 -27.31 -4.09 20.85
N ASP A 729 -28.01 -3.95 21.97
CA ASP A 729 -27.74 -2.89 22.97
C ASP A 729 -26.60 -3.27 23.94
N TYR A 730 -26.42 -4.57 24.23
CA TYR A 730 -25.51 -5.07 25.28
C TYR A 730 -24.63 -6.26 24.85
N GLY A 731 -25.07 -7.07 23.88
CA GLY A 731 -24.39 -8.29 23.44
C GLY A 731 -23.35 -8.07 22.33
N ASN A 732 -22.94 -6.82 22.09
CA ASN A 732 -21.91 -6.44 21.12
C ASN A 732 -22.13 -7.02 19.72
N LEU A 733 -23.37 -6.96 19.20
CA LEU A 733 -23.72 -7.42 17.85
C LEU A 733 -22.76 -6.87 16.76
N ASN A 734 -22.26 -5.65 16.94
CA ASN A 734 -21.31 -5.01 16.04
C ASN A 734 -19.91 -5.65 16.09
N GLU A 735 -19.46 -6.15 17.24
CA GLU A 735 -18.18 -6.89 17.35
C GLU A 735 -18.30 -8.26 16.69
N LYS A 736 -19.43 -8.97 16.86
CA LYS A 736 -19.70 -10.22 16.14
C LYS A 736 -19.70 -10.00 14.63
N TYR A 737 -20.30 -8.89 14.18
CA TYR A 737 -20.28 -8.49 12.77
C TYR A 737 -18.86 -8.20 12.29
N ASN A 738 -18.09 -7.43 13.06
CA ASN A 738 -16.68 -7.13 12.76
C ASN A 738 -15.83 -8.42 12.66
N TYR A 739 -16.02 -9.36 13.58
CA TYR A 739 -15.27 -10.62 13.62
C TYR A 739 -15.64 -11.53 12.46
N TRP A 740 -16.92 -11.91 12.35
CA TRP A 740 -17.36 -12.90 11.36
C TRP A 740 -17.48 -12.34 9.95
N ILE A 741 -18.02 -11.12 9.80
CA ILE A 741 -18.29 -10.56 8.47
C ILE A 741 -17.09 -9.78 7.94
N LEU A 742 -16.42 -9.00 8.78
CA LEU A 742 -15.29 -8.15 8.35
C LEU A 742 -13.91 -8.76 8.63
N GLY A 743 -13.83 -9.92 9.28
CA GLY A 743 -12.57 -10.58 9.63
C GLY A 743 -11.67 -9.79 10.60
N LYS A 744 -12.21 -8.77 11.28
CA LYS A 744 -11.45 -7.96 12.26
C LYS A 744 -11.22 -8.77 13.53
N ASP A 745 -9.99 -8.78 14.03
CA ASP A 745 -9.58 -9.52 15.23
C ASP A 745 -9.69 -11.06 15.11
N ALA A 746 -9.85 -11.61 13.90
CA ALA A 746 -9.84 -13.06 13.61
C ALA A 746 -8.47 -13.72 13.90
N GLY A 747 -7.41 -12.91 13.97
CA GLY A 747 -6.24 -13.24 14.77
C GLY A 747 -6.37 -12.55 16.12
N LEU A 748 -6.53 -13.34 17.19
CA LEU A 748 -6.08 -12.89 18.52
C LEU A 748 -4.73 -12.23 18.29
N THR A 749 -4.60 -10.94 18.61
CA THR A 749 -3.36 -10.20 18.40
C THR A 749 -2.27 -10.87 19.23
N GLU A 750 -1.57 -11.84 18.63
CA GLU A 750 -0.44 -12.45 19.28
C GLU A 750 0.50 -11.30 19.64
N PRO A 751 0.93 -11.21 20.90
CA PRO A 751 1.81 -10.15 21.33
C PRO A 751 3.01 -10.10 20.40
N ARG A 752 3.32 -8.93 19.81
CA ARG A 752 4.28 -8.84 18.70
C ARG A 752 5.63 -9.44 19.08
N TRP A 753 6.26 -10.10 18.11
CA TRP A 753 7.53 -10.79 18.32
C TRP A 753 8.61 -9.82 18.82
N SER A 754 9.27 -10.15 19.92
CA SER A 754 10.40 -9.39 20.46
C SER A 754 11.41 -10.32 21.12
N VAL A 755 12.68 -9.91 21.19
CA VAL A 755 13.71 -10.71 21.90
C VAL A 755 13.35 -10.86 23.38
N VAL A 756 12.83 -9.81 24.01
CA VAL A 756 12.39 -9.82 25.42
C VAL A 756 11.33 -10.90 25.67
N ARG A 757 10.34 -11.02 24.80
CA ARG A 757 9.21 -11.94 24.99
C ARG A 757 9.45 -13.33 24.42
N ASN A 758 9.94 -13.43 23.19
CA ASN A 758 10.01 -14.69 22.45
C ASN A 758 11.34 -15.44 22.62
N VAL A 759 12.40 -14.76 23.05
CA VAL A 759 13.73 -15.39 23.30
C VAL A 759 14.05 -15.43 24.78
N LEU A 760 13.80 -14.34 25.51
CA LEU A 760 14.10 -14.23 26.94
C LEU A 760 12.93 -14.61 27.85
N HIS A 761 11.72 -14.79 27.30
CA HIS A 761 10.50 -15.14 28.04
C HIS A 761 10.21 -14.20 29.23
N TRP A 762 10.54 -12.92 29.12
CA TRP A 762 10.16 -11.92 30.11
C TRP A 762 8.70 -11.52 29.90
N GLU A 763 7.86 -11.82 30.88
CA GLU A 763 6.49 -11.32 30.93
C GLU A 763 6.50 -9.80 31.09
N THR A 764 5.81 -9.10 30.19
CA THR A 764 5.60 -7.65 30.22
C THR A 764 4.14 -7.34 30.44
#